data_AF-A0A6P0WN10-F1
#
_entry.id   AF-A0A6P0WN10-F1
#
_cell.length_a   1.000
_cell.length_b   1.000
_cell.length_c   1.000
_cell.angle_alpha   90.00
_cell.angle_beta   90.00
_cell.angle_gamma   90.00
#
_symmetry.space_group_name_H-M   'P 1'
#
loop_
_entity.id
_entity.type
_entity.pdbx_description
1 polymer ?
#
loop_
_entity_poly.entity_id
_entity_poly.type
_entity_poly.pdbx_seq_one_letter_code
_entity_poly.pdbx_strand_id
1 'polypeptide(L)'
;MSQTSHSSTIEVVPAPANLAQLPTGILFFPGLIGGLVLLLLLSVWAYTRVYVITPNNEAFVRTGGVFLKKKSVILNGGCVVLPGFHELTRVPLREISIDVERTGKLAVRTQDYLRANMRVTFYVCINADEQDVLTAAARLSKQGKISGEDIKDALEKRADDAIRAAAKKKSLAEIDSDKLGFADEVLNLIQQDLKKVGLTLNNIAISEIEESDTYDTNNFFDAQGVRLRTETIQRSIQQKTEVELSTQVAIEQKELNAEKQSLRIAQEKEDANLAQRLEVEALKAQRDREIQEARDKEAATIQRTKILQNKSVEEEEIRKKLAVQQSQIEADITLEERNKQLKVTQTLQKQEAEIAEVNRQKIINSSRLKAQVAVAEAERESKIAQQEAAIDIADKERDRFNAEANKAQAEAAVMTATEIEKAEREQRLSIIAAEQDAQQRKIAEQNVVEIDVFRRRRQAEIARQAAELEAESIRTLADANRDKALAEAEGKRALIEAENALSDSKLTAQIITTIWPQLSDKLPEIVQALAPQPGVLGDTRIYSFPGANGNNGNGASSVGDINKLLLSTSGLSLINTLLDEGKLGTVLSQVKQLMRNNNSSSPDTPSALSQSPSSSKTTRKTAQAPALPVNQSTQTPAKQYIPAPPAKSVKPSVKANNQENIRGVDNR
;
A
#
# COMPACT_ATOMS: atom_id res chain seq x y z
N MET A 1 45.26 148.44 54.80
CA MET A 1 44.77 149.80 54.51
C MET A 1 43.36 149.70 53.94
N SER A 2 42.55 150.74 54.09
CA SER A 2 41.12 150.74 53.75
C SER A 2 40.86 150.91 52.25
N GLN A 3 39.78 150.33 51.73
CA GLN A 3 38.68 151.08 51.10
C GLN A 3 37.46 150.18 50.75
N THR A 4 36.30 150.83 50.63
CA THR A 4 35.00 150.31 50.16
C THR A 4 34.85 150.60 48.65
N SER A 5 33.78 150.34 47.89
CA SER A 5 32.34 150.23 48.17
C SER A 5 31.54 149.74 46.93
N HIS A 6 30.26 149.34 47.13
CA HIS A 6 29.16 149.32 46.12
C HIS A 6 29.26 148.31 44.93
N SER A 7 28.18 147.85 44.28
CA SER A 7 26.70 147.88 44.51
C SER A 7 25.99 146.90 43.55
N SER A 8 24.79 146.38 43.90
CA SER A 8 23.55 146.38 43.05
C SER A 8 22.49 145.34 43.45
N THR A 9 21.23 145.59 43.09
CA THR A 9 19.99 144.85 43.46
C THR A 9 19.27 144.34 42.20
N ILE A 10 18.40 143.30 42.28
CA ILE A 10 17.12 143.15 41.51
C ILE A 10 16.29 141.92 41.98
N GLU A 11 14.97 141.95 41.75
CA GLU A 11 13.92 141.01 42.18
C GLU A 11 13.40 140.12 41.00
N VAL A 12 12.37 139.24 41.04
CA VAL A 12 11.22 138.94 41.94
C VAL A 12 10.77 137.45 41.77
N VAL A 13 9.58 137.08 42.31
CA VAL A 13 8.63 135.99 41.89
C VAL A 13 8.63 134.66 42.70
N PRO A 14 7.45 134.10 43.10
CA PRO A 14 7.35 132.94 44.03
C PRO A 14 6.53 131.70 43.53
N ALA A 15 6.35 130.72 44.44
CA ALA A 15 5.32 129.65 44.46
C ALA A 15 5.54 128.41 43.53
N PRO A 16 4.73 127.33 43.65
CA PRO A 16 4.51 126.51 44.86
C PRO A 16 4.60 124.98 44.62
N ALA A 17 4.78 124.17 45.69
CA ALA A 17 4.55 122.71 45.61
C ALA A 17 4.15 122.08 46.96
N ASN A 18 2.99 121.43 47.00
CA ASN A 18 2.65 120.43 48.03
C ASN A 18 3.11 119.05 47.54
N LEU A 19 3.96 118.34 48.31
CA LEU A 19 4.15 116.90 48.11
C LEU A 19 4.71 116.18 49.35
N ALA A 20 3.94 116.14 50.44
CA ALA A 20 4.22 115.22 51.56
C ALA A 20 3.92 113.78 51.12
N GLN A 21 4.91 112.88 51.22
CA GLN A 21 4.84 111.55 50.61
C GLN A 21 3.89 110.60 51.35
N LEU A 22 3.04 109.89 50.61
CA LEU A 22 2.48 108.61 51.07
C LEU A 22 3.61 107.57 51.14
N PRO A 23 3.65 106.71 52.18
CA PRO A 23 4.76 105.80 52.40
C PRO A 23 4.77 104.65 51.38
N THR A 24 5.70 104.69 50.44
CA THR A 24 5.93 103.68 49.39
C THR A 24 6.48 102.34 49.91
N GLY A 25 6.49 102.10 51.22
CA GLY A 25 7.05 100.89 51.85
C GLY A 25 6.16 99.64 51.82
N ILE A 26 4.84 99.79 51.65
CA ILE A 26 3.88 98.68 51.85
C ILE A 26 3.68 97.83 50.57
N LEU A 27 4.04 98.32 49.38
CA LEU A 27 3.83 97.59 48.12
C LEU A 27 4.91 96.54 47.77
N PHE A 28 6.09 96.59 48.39
CA PHE A 28 7.19 95.66 48.06
C PHE A 28 6.92 94.22 48.52
N PHE A 29 6.35 94.03 49.71
CA PHE A 29 5.99 92.70 50.23
C PHE A 29 4.93 91.98 49.37
N PRO A 30 3.75 92.56 49.07
CA PRO A 30 2.76 91.90 48.20
C PRO A 30 3.26 91.73 46.77
N GLY A 31 4.11 92.63 46.25
CA GLY A 31 4.76 92.46 44.95
C GLY A 31 5.71 91.26 44.90
N LEU A 32 6.55 91.08 45.92
CA LEU A 32 7.47 89.93 46.01
C LEU A 32 6.73 88.62 46.23
N ILE A 33 5.72 88.60 47.12
CA ILE A 33 4.87 87.42 47.35
C ILE A 33 4.09 87.07 46.06
N GLY A 34 3.50 88.05 45.39
CA GLY A 34 2.80 87.86 44.12
C GLY A 34 3.71 87.33 43.00
N GLY A 35 4.95 87.82 42.92
CA GLY A 35 5.96 87.31 41.99
C GLY A 35 6.36 85.85 42.28
N LEU A 36 6.48 85.48 43.56
CA LEU A 36 6.78 84.11 43.98
C LEU A 36 5.61 83.14 43.68
N VAL A 37 4.37 83.57 43.91
CA VAL A 37 3.15 82.82 43.55
C VAL A 37 3.01 82.68 42.02
N LEU A 38 3.29 83.74 41.26
CA LEU A 38 3.31 83.69 39.79
C LEU A 38 4.35 82.68 39.29
N LEU A 39 5.57 82.72 39.83
CA LEU A 39 6.65 81.78 39.48
C LEU A 39 6.24 80.34 39.81
N LEU A 40 5.64 80.10 40.98
CA LEU A 40 5.15 78.78 41.36
C LEU A 40 4.05 78.27 40.41
N LEU A 41 3.08 79.10 40.03
CA LEU A 41 2.05 78.74 39.06
C LEU A 41 2.64 78.44 37.67
N LEU A 42 3.60 79.25 37.21
CA LEU A 42 4.29 79.04 35.93
C LEU A 42 5.15 77.77 35.96
N SER A 43 5.77 77.46 37.10
CA SER A 43 6.53 76.22 37.34
C SER A 43 5.64 74.99 37.32
N VAL A 44 4.48 75.02 37.99
CA VAL A 44 3.47 73.94 37.95
C VAL A 44 2.91 73.75 36.53
N TRP A 45 2.62 74.85 35.82
CA TRP A 45 2.15 74.81 34.43
C TRP A 45 3.21 74.24 33.46
N ALA A 46 4.48 74.58 33.66
CA ALA A 46 5.58 73.97 32.90
C ALA A 46 5.73 72.48 33.25
N TYR A 47 5.60 72.11 34.53
CA TYR A 47 5.70 70.72 34.98
C TYR A 47 4.61 69.84 34.37
N THR A 48 3.35 70.26 34.41
CA THR A 48 2.23 69.47 33.82
C THR A 48 2.31 69.35 32.30
N ARG A 49 3.07 70.21 31.62
CA ARG A 49 3.33 70.13 30.17
C ARG A 49 4.52 69.23 29.80
N VAL A 50 5.40 68.90 30.76
CA VAL A 50 6.67 68.17 30.53
C VAL A 50 6.70 66.80 31.22
N TYR A 51 5.91 66.61 32.29
CA TYR A 51 5.77 65.35 33.00
C TYR A 51 4.76 64.42 32.29
N VAL A 52 5.25 63.27 31.80
CA VAL A 52 4.43 62.26 31.12
C VAL A 52 4.36 61.00 31.99
N ILE A 53 3.15 60.51 32.25
CA ILE A 53 2.89 59.27 33.01
C ILE A 53 2.92 58.08 32.06
N THR A 54 3.58 57.00 32.48
CA THR A 54 3.66 55.71 31.77
C THR A 54 2.51 54.82 32.23
N PRO A 55 1.57 54.41 31.35
CA PRO A 55 0.52 53.46 31.71
C PRO A 55 1.06 52.03 31.78
N ASN A 56 0.47 51.17 32.61
CA ASN A 56 0.97 49.84 33.00
C ASN A 56 1.15 48.82 31.84
N ASN A 57 0.72 49.15 30.62
CA ASN A 57 0.82 48.32 29.42
C ASN A 57 1.92 48.76 28.43
N GLU A 58 2.65 49.85 28.71
CA GLU A 58 3.84 50.25 27.95
C GLU A 58 5.00 50.66 28.88
N ALA A 59 6.22 50.60 28.37
CA ALA A 59 7.42 51.17 28.98
C ALA A 59 7.88 52.38 28.17
N PHE A 60 8.48 53.35 28.86
CA PHE A 60 9.11 54.51 28.20
C PHE A 60 10.62 54.37 28.22
N VAL A 61 11.25 54.41 27.05
CA VAL A 61 12.70 54.63 26.93
C VAL A 61 12.93 56.09 26.61
N ARG A 62 13.46 56.83 27.58
CA ARG A 62 13.89 58.21 27.39
C ARG A 62 15.36 58.22 27.00
N THR A 63 15.68 58.90 25.90
CA THR A 63 17.04 59.13 25.40
C THR A 63 17.31 60.63 25.28
N GLY A 64 18.56 61.02 25.01
CA GLY A 64 18.98 62.42 25.00
C GLY A 64 19.38 62.96 26.38
N GLY A 65 19.40 64.28 26.52
CA GLY A 65 19.85 65.01 27.71
C GLY A 65 20.97 66.03 27.42
N VAL A 66 20.88 67.21 28.05
CA VAL A 66 21.81 68.34 27.85
C VAL A 66 23.22 68.05 28.37
N PHE A 67 23.33 67.41 29.54
CA PHE A 67 24.60 67.22 30.26
C PHE A 67 25.06 65.75 30.32
N LEU A 68 24.13 64.80 30.41
CA LEU A 68 24.43 63.36 30.48
C LEU A 68 23.69 62.61 29.38
N LYS A 69 24.43 61.96 28.48
CA LYS A 69 23.89 61.10 27.42
C LYS A 69 23.60 59.68 27.94
N LYS A 70 22.67 59.55 28.89
CA LYS A 70 22.21 58.24 29.42
C LYS A 70 20.86 57.86 28.80
N LYS A 71 20.73 56.61 28.33
CA LYS A 71 19.42 55.98 28.08
C LYS A 71 18.81 55.56 29.42
N SER A 72 17.55 55.87 29.67
CA SER A 72 16.84 55.47 30.89
C SER A 72 15.49 54.85 30.54
N VAL A 73 15.25 53.62 31.00
CA VAL A 73 13.93 52.99 30.96
C VAL A 73 13.12 53.47 32.17
N ILE A 74 11.82 53.71 31.96
CA ILE A 74 10.85 54.00 33.01
C ILE A 74 9.74 52.95 32.90
N LEU A 75 9.63 52.13 33.94
CA LEU A 75 8.58 51.15 34.17
C LEU A 75 7.68 51.71 35.28
N ASN A 76 6.35 51.69 35.09
CA ASN A 76 5.34 52.03 36.09
C ASN A 76 5.64 53.30 36.92
N GLY A 77 5.74 54.43 36.24
CA GLY A 77 5.97 55.75 36.85
C GLY A 77 5.77 56.88 35.84
N GLY A 78 6.23 58.09 36.16
CA GLY A 78 6.25 59.21 35.21
C GLY A 78 7.66 59.77 35.01
N CYS A 79 7.87 60.44 33.88
CA CYS A 79 9.17 61.02 33.53
C CYS A 79 9.05 62.43 32.96
N VAL A 80 10.10 63.23 33.17
CA VAL A 80 10.21 64.62 32.70
C VAL A 80 10.88 64.63 31.33
N VAL A 81 10.11 64.94 30.29
CA VAL A 81 10.52 64.86 28.87
C VAL A 81 10.58 66.27 28.29
N LEU A 82 11.71 66.95 28.48
CA LEU A 82 11.92 68.28 27.90
C LEU A 82 12.00 68.18 26.36
N PRO A 83 11.07 68.80 25.60
CA PRO A 83 11.05 68.72 24.15
C PRO A 83 12.32 69.36 23.55
N GLY A 84 12.82 68.79 22.47
CA GLY A 84 14.08 69.20 21.82
C GLY A 84 15.36 68.69 22.50
N PHE A 85 15.31 68.28 23.78
CA PHE A 85 16.47 67.73 24.51
C PHE A 85 16.36 66.23 24.80
N HIS A 86 15.16 65.68 24.84
CA HIS A 86 14.91 64.26 25.03
C HIS A 86 14.00 63.71 23.92
N GLU A 87 14.28 62.49 23.49
CA GLU A 87 13.36 61.67 22.70
C GLU A 87 12.72 60.63 23.64
N LEU A 88 11.44 60.32 23.38
CA LEU A 88 10.65 59.37 24.16
C LEU A 88 10.18 58.24 23.25
N THR A 89 10.75 57.06 23.42
CA THR A 89 10.30 55.84 22.73
C THR A 89 9.27 55.12 23.56
N ARG A 90 8.09 54.85 22.99
CA ARG A 90 7.06 53.98 23.60
C ARG A 90 7.25 52.52 23.20
N VAL A 91 7.24 51.63 24.18
CA VAL A 91 7.48 50.19 24.01
C VAL A 91 6.30 49.42 24.64
N PRO A 92 5.45 48.71 23.87
CA PRO A 92 4.34 47.96 24.45
C PRO A 92 4.85 46.74 25.23
N LEU A 93 4.37 46.56 26.46
CA LEU A 93 4.69 45.39 27.31
C LEU A 93 3.62 44.28 27.21
N ARG A 94 2.46 44.58 26.62
CA ARG A 94 1.39 43.59 26.40
C ARG A 94 1.85 42.49 25.44
N GLU A 95 1.29 41.30 25.64
CA GLU A 95 1.38 40.21 24.66
C GLU A 95 0.67 40.55 23.35
N ILE A 96 1.22 40.08 22.24
CA ILE A 96 0.72 40.24 20.88
C ILE A 96 0.83 38.89 20.17
N SER A 97 -0.29 38.40 19.64
CA SER A 97 -0.35 37.21 18.78
C SER A 97 0.01 37.58 17.34
N ILE A 98 0.98 36.88 16.75
CA ILE A 98 1.39 37.06 15.35
C ILE A 98 1.27 35.73 14.61
N ASP A 99 0.39 35.70 13.62
CA ASP A 99 0.22 34.58 12.70
C ASP A 99 1.29 34.59 11.60
N VAL A 100 1.96 33.45 11.45
CA VAL A 100 2.90 33.16 10.35
C VAL A 100 2.31 32.02 9.53
N GLU A 101 1.88 32.35 8.31
CA GLU A 101 1.27 31.42 7.36
C GLU A 101 2.28 31.01 6.28
N ARG A 102 2.40 29.71 6.04
CA ARG A 102 3.29 29.14 5.02
C ARG A 102 2.54 28.12 4.18
N THR A 103 2.12 28.55 3.00
CA THR A 103 1.22 27.80 2.10
C THR A 103 1.70 27.84 0.65
N GLY A 104 1.31 26.82 -0.13
CA GLY A 104 1.60 26.71 -1.56
C GLY A 104 3.09 26.84 -1.90
N LYS A 105 3.48 27.88 -2.65
CA LYS A 105 4.90 28.12 -3.01
C LYS A 105 5.79 28.40 -1.80
N LEU A 106 5.23 28.94 -0.71
CA LEU A 106 5.93 29.22 0.55
C LEU A 106 5.83 28.08 1.58
N ALA A 107 5.12 26.98 1.25
CA ALA A 107 5.02 25.79 2.08
C ALA A 107 6.38 25.27 2.54
N VAL A 108 6.41 24.72 3.75
CA VAL A 108 7.65 24.30 4.41
C VAL A 108 7.98 22.88 3.95
N ARG A 109 9.26 22.59 3.64
CA ARG A 109 9.66 21.21 3.27
C ARG A 109 10.08 20.42 4.50
N THR A 110 9.49 19.24 4.66
CA THR A 110 9.73 18.27 5.74
C THR A 110 10.89 17.31 5.42
N GLN A 111 11.28 16.47 6.39
CA GLN A 111 12.39 15.50 6.26
C GLN A 111 12.21 14.51 5.09
N ASP A 112 10.96 14.12 4.82
CA ASP A 112 10.52 13.22 3.75
C ASP A 112 10.38 13.92 2.37
N TYR A 113 10.87 15.15 2.25
CA TYR A 113 10.78 16.04 1.09
C TYR A 113 9.36 16.52 0.71
N LEU A 114 8.32 16.12 1.44
CA LEU A 114 6.96 16.62 1.23
C LEU A 114 6.86 18.11 1.59
N ARG A 115 5.82 18.78 1.06
CA ARG A 115 5.52 20.18 1.37
C ARG A 115 4.36 20.26 2.35
N ALA A 116 4.56 20.97 3.46
CA ALA A 116 3.56 21.22 4.49
C ALA A 116 3.00 22.65 4.37
N ASN A 117 1.68 22.75 4.15
CA ASN A 117 0.92 23.96 4.44
C ASN A 117 0.72 24.05 5.95
N MET A 118 1.03 25.19 6.57
CA MET A 118 0.80 25.39 8.02
C MET A 118 0.56 26.85 8.40
N ARG A 119 -0.20 27.04 9.48
CA ARG A 119 -0.40 28.31 10.21
C ARG A 119 0.14 28.16 11.63
N VAL A 120 1.09 29.01 12.02
CA VAL A 120 1.68 29.03 13.35
C VAL A 120 1.48 30.41 13.98
N THR A 121 0.82 30.44 15.14
CA THR A 121 0.56 31.66 15.91
C THR A 121 1.58 31.76 17.04
N PHE A 122 2.37 32.83 17.03
CA PHE A 122 3.37 33.12 18.07
C PHE A 122 2.82 34.16 19.04
N TYR A 123 2.85 33.85 20.34
CA TYR A 123 2.45 34.77 21.41
C TYR A 123 3.70 35.42 22.00
N VAL A 124 3.94 36.69 21.63
CA VAL A 124 5.19 37.39 21.92
C VAL A 124 4.92 38.66 22.71
N CYS A 125 5.77 38.94 23.70
CA CYS A 125 5.78 40.16 24.48
C CYS A 125 7.18 40.81 24.48
N ILE A 126 7.29 41.93 25.18
CA ILE A 126 8.57 42.50 25.61
C ILE A 126 8.55 42.43 27.15
N ASN A 127 9.50 41.71 27.74
CA ASN A 127 9.65 41.64 29.19
C ASN A 127 9.81 43.04 29.82
N ALA A 128 9.33 43.20 31.05
CA ALA A 128 9.56 44.40 31.86
C ALA A 128 10.99 44.46 32.47
N ASP A 129 12.02 44.11 31.68
CA ASP A 129 13.45 44.22 32.05
C ASP A 129 14.11 45.42 31.36
N GLU A 130 15.12 46.04 32.00
CA GLU A 130 15.81 47.20 31.42
C GLU A 130 16.55 46.84 30.11
N GLN A 131 17.14 45.65 29.99
CA GLN A 131 17.93 45.27 28.81
C GLN A 131 17.03 44.88 27.63
N ASP A 132 15.96 44.11 27.86
CA ASP A 132 15.01 43.71 26.81
C ASP A 132 14.30 44.95 26.24
N VAL A 133 13.80 45.85 27.12
CA VAL A 133 13.14 47.11 26.70
C VAL A 133 14.10 48.06 25.97
N LEU A 134 15.35 48.21 26.42
CA LEU A 134 16.37 49.01 25.70
C LEU A 134 16.70 48.42 24.32
N THR A 135 16.75 47.10 24.21
CA THR A 135 17.06 46.39 22.96
C THR A 135 15.91 46.53 21.96
N ALA A 136 14.67 46.29 22.41
CA ALA A 136 13.48 46.48 21.57
C ALA A 136 13.34 47.93 21.10
N ALA A 137 13.47 48.91 21.99
CA ALA A 137 13.47 50.32 21.61
C ALA A 137 14.54 50.66 20.56
N ALA A 138 15.74 50.10 20.68
CA ALA A 138 16.85 50.34 19.76
C ALA A 138 16.81 49.54 18.44
N ARG A 139 15.91 48.56 18.31
CA ARG A 139 15.82 47.68 17.12
C ARG A 139 14.49 47.76 16.36
N LEU A 140 13.39 48.00 17.04
CA LEU A 140 12.03 47.98 16.47
C LEU A 140 11.40 49.35 16.34
N SER A 141 11.84 50.36 17.11
CA SER A 141 11.12 51.63 17.12
C SER A 141 11.28 52.40 15.81
N LYS A 142 10.15 52.87 15.29
CA LYS A 142 10.05 53.77 14.14
C LYS A 142 9.32 55.03 14.65
N GLN A 143 9.96 56.20 14.54
CA GLN A 143 9.38 57.49 14.97
C GLN A 143 8.95 57.53 16.46
N GLY A 144 9.77 57.02 17.39
CA GLY A 144 9.49 57.08 18.83
C GLY A 144 8.39 56.11 19.32
N LYS A 145 7.97 55.13 18.52
CA LYS A 145 7.00 54.10 18.91
C LYS A 145 7.35 52.74 18.31
N ILE A 146 6.81 51.67 18.88
CA ILE A 146 6.80 50.33 18.31
C ILE A 146 5.35 49.95 18.03
N SER A 147 5.03 49.61 16.78
CA SER A 147 3.73 49.10 16.35
C SER A 147 3.70 47.57 16.30
N GLY A 148 2.51 46.97 16.21
CA GLY A 148 2.37 45.51 16.06
C GLY A 148 3.01 45.00 14.75
N GLU A 149 2.95 45.82 13.70
CA GLU A 149 3.57 45.59 12.41
C GLU A 149 5.10 45.55 12.49
N ASP A 150 5.71 46.38 13.34
CA ASP A 150 7.17 46.40 13.54
C ASP A 150 7.67 45.13 14.23
N ILE A 151 6.88 44.60 15.16
CA ILE A 151 7.13 43.32 15.83
C ILE A 151 6.90 42.17 14.83
N LYS A 152 5.86 42.24 14.00
CA LYS A 152 5.61 41.25 12.93
C LYS A 152 6.75 41.23 11.90
N ASP A 153 7.18 42.37 11.36
CA ASP A 153 8.31 42.49 10.43
C ASP A 153 9.59 41.83 10.99
N ALA A 154 9.84 42.01 12.29
CA ALA A 154 11.00 41.47 12.98
C ALA A 154 10.86 39.97 13.29
N LEU A 155 9.67 39.50 13.65
CA LEU A 155 9.40 38.11 14.00
C LEU A 155 9.27 37.21 12.76
N GLU A 156 8.50 37.60 11.76
CA GLU A 156 8.02 36.70 10.70
C GLU A 156 9.17 36.00 9.93
N LYS A 157 10.28 36.70 9.68
CA LYS A 157 11.45 36.12 9.00
C LYS A 157 12.18 35.10 9.88
N ARG A 158 12.41 35.44 11.16
CA ARG A 158 13.04 34.55 12.16
C ARG A 158 12.18 33.32 12.43
N ALA A 159 10.86 33.50 12.44
CA ALA A 159 9.88 32.41 12.55
C ALA A 159 9.91 31.50 11.32
N ASP A 160 9.99 32.05 10.10
CA ASP A 160 10.13 31.24 8.87
C ASP A 160 11.42 30.41 8.90
N ASP A 161 12.55 31.01 9.25
CA ASP A 161 13.83 30.29 9.38
C ASP A 161 13.77 29.19 10.45
N ALA A 162 13.21 29.47 11.64
CA ALA A 162 13.06 28.49 12.71
C ALA A 162 12.11 27.34 12.36
N ILE A 163 10.95 27.63 11.76
CA ILE A 163 9.99 26.62 11.29
C ILE A 163 10.63 25.75 10.20
N ARG A 164 11.33 26.33 9.22
CA ARG A 164 12.08 25.60 8.18
C ARG A 164 13.20 24.73 8.76
N ALA A 165 13.86 25.18 9.82
CA ALA A 165 14.95 24.45 10.46
C ALA A 165 14.46 23.27 11.32
N ALA A 166 13.33 23.41 11.99
CA ALA A 166 12.66 22.31 12.69
C ALA A 166 12.05 21.29 11.69
N ALA A 167 11.29 21.76 10.70
CA ALA A 167 10.53 20.88 9.80
C ALA A 167 11.42 19.92 9.00
N LYS A 168 12.65 20.33 8.64
CA LYS A 168 13.64 19.46 7.98
C LYS A 168 14.06 18.22 8.79
N LYS A 169 13.79 18.18 10.10
CA LYS A 169 14.18 17.08 11.01
C LYS A 169 13.09 16.03 11.21
N LYS A 170 11.81 16.41 11.05
CA LYS A 170 10.64 15.56 11.26
C LYS A 170 9.93 15.23 9.95
N SER A 171 9.27 14.08 9.89
CA SER A 171 8.38 13.73 8.76
C SER A 171 7.02 14.45 8.86
N LEU A 172 6.28 14.59 7.75
CA LEU A 172 4.98 15.27 7.74
C LEU A 172 3.98 14.66 8.74
N ALA A 173 3.92 13.32 8.79
CA ALA A 173 3.07 12.58 9.72
C ALA A 173 3.52 12.69 11.19
N GLU A 174 4.81 12.88 11.45
CA GLU A 174 5.36 13.09 12.80
C GLU A 174 5.05 14.49 13.32
N ILE A 175 5.08 15.52 12.46
CA ILE A 175 4.70 16.89 12.86
C ILE A 175 3.19 16.94 13.18
N ASP A 176 2.34 16.24 12.42
CA ASP A 176 0.90 16.22 12.70
C ASP A 176 0.55 15.42 13.97
N SER A 177 1.26 14.31 14.24
CA SER A 177 1.02 13.49 15.44
C SER A 177 1.69 14.05 16.71
N ASP A 178 2.84 14.73 16.60
CA ASP A 178 3.53 15.42 17.71
C ASP A 178 3.73 16.92 17.43
N LYS A 179 2.60 17.64 17.43
CA LYS A 179 2.57 19.10 17.30
C LYS A 179 3.28 19.80 18.47
N LEU A 180 3.23 19.24 19.68
CA LEU A 180 3.83 19.84 20.87
C LEU A 180 5.37 19.77 20.81
N GLY A 181 5.96 18.60 20.55
CA GLY A 181 7.41 18.48 20.40
C GLY A 181 7.95 19.19 19.15
N PHE A 182 7.11 19.47 18.14
CA PHE A 182 7.47 20.42 17.07
C PHE A 182 7.46 21.89 17.53
N ALA A 183 6.45 22.30 18.31
CA ALA A 183 6.41 23.65 18.91
C ALA A 183 7.63 23.92 19.79
N ASP A 184 8.01 22.96 20.65
CA ASP A 184 9.18 23.06 21.52
C ASP A 184 10.48 23.19 20.70
N GLU A 185 10.62 22.49 19.58
CA GLU A 185 11.81 22.63 18.73
C GLU A 185 11.87 24.00 18.04
N VAL A 186 10.74 24.51 17.51
CA VAL A 186 10.66 25.86 16.95
C VAL A 186 10.95 26.93 18.03
N LEU A 187 10.44 26.74 19.26
CA LEU A 187 10.68 27.62 20.41
C LEU A 187 12.18 27.68 20.75
N ASN A 188 12.84 26.53 20.89
CA ASN A 188 14.27 26.45 21.22
C ASN A 188 15.14 27.13 20.13
N LEU A 189 14.79 26.99 18.85
CA LEU A 189 15.51 27.63 17.76
C LEU A 189 15.29 29.16 17.73
N ILE A 190 14.04 29.62 17.88
CA ILE A 190 13.71 31.04 17.71
C ILE A 190 14.10 31.90 18.94
N GLN A 191 14.11 31.33 20.15
CA GLN A 191 14.32 32.07 21.40
C GLN A 191 15.66 32.84 21.42
N GLN A 192 16.74 32.26 20.86
CA GLN A 192 18.04 32.93 20.78
C GLN A 192 18.01 34.16 19.85
N ASP A 193 17.20 34.13 18.79
CA ASP A 193 17.09 35.22 17.82
C ASP A 193 16.10 36.32 18.24
N LEU A 194 15.08 36.00 19.02
CA LEU A 194 14.19 36.99 19.62
C LEU A 194 14.90 37.79 20.72
N LYS A 195 15.75 37.14 21.52
CA LYS A 195 16.56 37.82 22.55
C LYS A 195 17.53 38.87 21.96
N LYS A 196 18.03 38.67 20.74
CA LYS A 196 18.85 39.68 20.01
C LYS A 196 18.06 40.95 19.64
N VAL A 197 16.74 40.89 19.76
CA VAL A 197 15.78 41.94 19.38
C VAL A 197 15.09 42.56 20.62
N GLY A 198 15.22 41.95 21.81
CA GLY A 198 14.48 42.33 23.02
C GLY A 198 13.03 41.82 23.04
N LEU A 199 12.72 40.80 22.24
CA LEU A 199 11.43 40.12 22.22
C LEU A 199 11.51 38.82 23.01
N THR A 200 10.42 38.46 23.69
CA THR A 200 10.28 37.19 24.40
C THR A 200 9.01 36.46 24.01
N LEU A 201 9.16 35.16 23.75
CA LEU A 201 8.11 34.25 23.32
C LEU A 201 7.50 33.57 24.55
N ASN A 202 6.20 33.74 24.75
CA ASN A 202 5.45 33.11 25.83
C ASN A 202 4.94 31.72 25.41
N ASN A 203 4.41 31.60 24.19
CA ASN A 203 3.79 30.38 23.69
C ASN A 203 3.80 30.30 22.15
N ILE A 204 3.73 29.09 21.60
CA ILE A 204 3.48 28.81 20.18
C ILE A 204 2.24 27.95 20.07
N ALA A 205 1.28 28.34 19.25
CA ALA A 205 0.19 27.47 18.81
C ALA A 205 0.38 27.11 17.32
N ILE A 206 0.35 25.81 17.01
CA ILE A 206 0.33 25.30 15.64
C ILE A 206 -1.11 24.91 15.31
N SER A 207 -1.56 25.28 14.12
CA SER A 207 -2.90 24.96 13.64
C SER A 207 -2.97 23.53 13.06
N GLU A 208 -3.96 23.28 12.21
CA GLU A 208 -3.92 22.14 11.30
C GLU A 208 -2.73 22.25 10.31
N ILE A 209 -2.25 21.10 9.86
CA ILE A 209 -1.10 20.96 8.95
C ILE A 209 -1.56 20.06 7.82
N GLU A 210 -1.38 20.51 6.58
CA GLU A 210 -1.84 19.79 5.39
C GLU A 210 -0.68 19.54 4.43
N GLU A 211 -0.77 18.49 3.61
CA GLU A 211 0.12 18.37 2.46
C GLU A 211 -0.20 19.48 1.43
N SER A 212 0.83 20.04 0.80
CA SER A 212 0.69 21.08 -0.23
C SER A 212 0.83 20.47 -1.62
N ASP A 213 -0.21 20.53 -2.44
CA ASP A 213 -0.21 20.06 -3.84
C ASP A 213 0.76 20.84 -4.77
N THR A 214 1.45 21.87 -4.27
CA THR A 214 2.34 22.74 -5.06
C THR A 214 3.73 22.13 -5.27
N TYR A 215 3.80 21.04 -6.03
CA TYR A 215 5.06 20.39 -6.45
C TYR A 215 5.49 20.81 -7.86
N ASP A 216 6.77 21.12 -8.06
CA ASP A 216 7.37 21.39 -9.37
C ASP A 216 8.15 20.16 -9.87
N THR A 217 7.73 19.58 -11.00
CA THR A 217 8.38 18.41 -11.60
C THR A 217 9.83 18.66 -12.05
N ASN A 218 10.22 19.93 -12.24
CA ASN A 218 11.59 20.32 -12.59
C ASN A 218 12.50 20.44 -11.36
N ASN A 219 11.95 20.41 -10.14
CA ASN A 219 12.71 20.55 -8.91
C ASN A 219 13.04 19.18 -8.31
N PHE A 220 14.33 18.88 -8.15
CA PHE A 220 14.81 17.61 -7.60
C PHE A 220 14.14 17.21 -6.27
N PHE A 221 13.95 18.15 -5.35
CA PHE A 221 13.37 17.85 -4.04
C PHE A 221 11.88 17.55 -4.12
N ASP A 222 11.14 18.27 -4.96
CA ASP A 222 9.71 18.02 -5.18
C ASP A 222 9.49 16.69 -5.93
N ALA A 223 10.36 16.36 -6.90
CA ALA A 223 10.37 15.07 -7.56
C ALA A 223 10.65 13.90 -6.59
N GLN A 224 11.55 14.07 -5.62
CA GLN A 224 11.77 13.07 -4.55
C GLN A 224 10.56 12.92 -3.62
N GLY A 225 9.93 14.04 -3.22
CA GLY A 225 8.69 14.02 -2.43
C GLY A 225 7.55 13.29 -3.14
N VAL A 226 7.28 13.64 -4.41
CA VAL A 226 6.28 12.96 -5.25
C VAL A 226 6.61 11.49 -5.47
N ARG A 227 7.88 11.12 -5.65
CA ARG A 227 8.32 9.72 -5.73
C ARG A 227 8.00 8.96 -4.44
N LEU A 228 8.37 9.50 -3.28
CA LEU A 228 8.17 8.85 -1.99
C LEU A 228 6.68 8.74 -1.61
N ARG A 229 5.90 9.79 -1.89
CA ARG A 229 4.43 9.81 -1.80
C ARG A 229 3.82 8.68 -2.64
N THR A 230 4.23 8.57 -3.90
CA THR A 230 3.73 7.56 -4.84
C THR A 230 4.13 6.15 -4.41
N GLU A 231 5.38 5.93 -4.00
CA GLU A 231 5.86 4.64 -3.48
C GLU A 231 5.05 4.20 -2.24
N THR A 232 4.79 5.13 -1.32
CA THR A 232 4.03 4.87 -0.09
C THR A 232 2.56 4.55 -0.40
N ILE A 233 1.90 5.33 -1.28
CA ILE A 233 0.52 5.06 -1.71
C ILE A 233 0.43 3.70 -2.41
N GLN A 234 1.35 3.39 -3.33
CA GLN A 234 1.35 2.10 -4.04
C GLN A 234 1.62 0.92 -3.10
N ARG A 235 2.52 1.07 -2.11
CA ARG A 235 2.74 0.05 -1.06
C ARG A 235 1.47 -0.20 -0.23
N SER A 236 0.77 0.86 0.19
CA SER A 236 -0.50 0.74 0.93
C SER A 236 -1.62 0.11 0.09
N ILE A 237 -1.70 0.41 -1.21
CA ILE A 237 -2.66 -0.22 -2.13
C ILE A 237 -2.32 -1.71 -2.29
N GLN A 238 -1.06 -2.06 -2.53
CA GLN A 238 -0.61 -3.45 -2.66
C GLN A 238 -0.91 -4.26 -1.40
N GLN A 239 -0.58 -3.73 -0.22
CA GLN A 239 -0.89 -4.38 1.07
C GLN A 239 -2.40 -4.56 1.27
N LYS A 240 -3.22 -3.56 0.92
CA LYS A 240 -4.68 -3.68 0.96
C LYS A 240 -5.17 -4.80 0.05
N THR A 241 -4.74 -4.82 -1.22
CA THR A 241 -5.16 -5.84 -2.20
C THR A 241 -4.65 -7.23 -1.86
N GLU A 242 -3.46 -7.37 -1.26
CA GLU A 242 -2.94 -8.63 -0.73
C GLU A 242 -3.81 -9.17 0.41
N VAL A 243 -4.22 -8.30 1.35
CA VAL A 243 -5.15 -8.66 2.43
C VAL A 243 -6.54 -9.01 1.89
N GLU A 244 -7.07 -8.26 0.91
CA GLU A 244 -8.36 -8.54 0.27
C GLU A 244 -8.34 -9.90 -0.47
N LEU A 245 -7.33 -10.15 -1.30
CA LEU A 245 -7.20 -11.38 -2.08
C LEU A 245 -6.94 -12.61 -1.18
N SER A 246 -6.06 -12.50 -0.18
CA SER A 246 -5.81 -13.60 0.76
C SER A 246 -7.05 -13.88 1.64
N THR A 247 -7.84 -12.86 1.98
CA THR A 247 -9.14 -13.03 2.64
C THR A 247 -10.14 -13.75 1.73
N GLN A 248 -10.23 -13.38 0.45
CA GLN A 248 -11.11 -14.05 -0.52
C GLN A 248 -10.73 -15.53 -0.68
N VAL A 249 -9.46 -15.86 -0.92
CA VAL A 249 -8.99 -17.25 -1.01
C VAL A 249 -9.27 -18.02 0.29
N ALA A 250 -9.14 -17.39 1.45
CA ALA A 250 -9.48 -18.01 2.74
C ALA A 250 -10.99 -18.18 2.98
N ILE A 251 -11.86 -17.46 2.26
CA ILE A 251 -13.31 -17.65 2.23
C ILE A 251 -13.65 -18.81 1.27
N GLU A 252 -13.17 -18.76 0.03
CA GLU A 252 -13.38 -19.81 -0.98
C GLU A 252 -12.90 -21.19 -0.48
N GLN A 253 -11.75 -21.25 0.20
CA GLN A 253 -11.28 -22.49 0.84
C GLN A 253 -12.18 -22.96 2.00
N LYS A 254 -12.84 -22.06 2.74
CA LYS A 254 -13.79 -22.44 3.80
C LYS A 254 -15.10 -22.93 3.20
N GLU A 255 -15.61 -22.27 2.16
CA GLU A 255 -16.82 -22.67 1.44
C GLU A 255 -16.64 -24.03 0.78
N LEU A 256 -15.54 -24.24 0.05
CA LEU A 256 -15.20 -25.52 -0.57
C LEU A 256 -15.01 -26.66 0.45
N ASN A 257 -14.48 -26.37 1.65
CA ASN A 257 -14.40 -27.37 2.72
C ASN A 257 -15.76 -27.62 3.39
N ALA A 258 -16.59 -26.59 3.56
CA ALA A 258 -17.95 -26.73 4.07
C ALA A 258 -18.85 -27.53 3.10
N GLU A 259 -18.68 -27.34 1.78
CA GLU A 259 -19.40 -28.11 0.76
C GLU A 259 -18.90 -29.57 0.68
N LYS A 260 -17.58 -29.81 0.74
CA LYS A 260 -17.06 -31.18 0.90
C LYS A 260 -17.62 -31.87 2.15
N GLN A 261 -17.75 -31.12 3.25
CA GLN A 261 -18.31 -31.66 4.49
C GLN A 261 -19.83 -31.87 4.41
N SER A 262 -20.58 -31.00 3.73
CA SER A 262 -22.03 -31.18 3.53
C SER A 262 -22.34 -32.34 2.58
N LEU A 263 -21.58 -32.50 1.50
CA LEU A 263 -21.65 -33.66 0.60
C LEU A 263 -21.32 -34.96 1.33
N ARG A 264 -20.28 -34.96 2.18
CA ARG A 264 -19.95 -36.12 3.03
C ARG A 264 -21.07 -36.45 4.03
N ILE A 265 -21.64 -35.44 4.69
CA ILE A 265 -22.79 -35.64 5.59
C ILE A 265 -24.02 -36.15 4.82
N ALA A 266 -24.22 -35.73 3.58
CA ALA A 266 -25.29 -36.26 2.73
C ALA A 266 -25.06 -37.73 2.37
N GLN A 267 -23.83 -38.13 2.02
CA GLN A 267 -23.46 -39.52 1.79
C GLN A 267 -23.64 -40.38 3.05
N GLU A 268 -23.06 -39.98 4.18
CA GLU A 268 -23.19 -40.69 5.47
C GLU A 268 -24.67 -40.80 5.92
N LYS A 269 -25.53 -39.86 5.52
CA LYS A 269 -26.99 -39.91 5.76
C LYS A 269 -27.74 -40.83 4.79
N GLU A 270 -27.39 -40.86 3.51
CA GLU A 270 -27.95 -41.83 2.55
C GLU A 270 -27.58 -43.26 2.97
N ASP A 271 -26.31 -43.50 3.31
CA ASP A 271 -25.81 -44.78 3.81
C ASP A 271 -26.54 -45.21 5.10
N ALA A 272 -26.72 -44.29 6.05
CA ALA A 272 -27.46 -44.56 7.28
C ALA A 272 -28.95 -44.86 7.03
N ASN A 273 -29.61 -44.13 6.14
CA ASN A 273 -31.00 -44.40 5.73
C ASN A 273 -31.12 -45.78 5.07
N LEU A 274 -30.17 -46.14 4.20
CA LEU A 274 -30.16 -47.42 3.49
C LEU A 274 -29.88 -48.59 4.44
N ALA A 275 -28.93 -48.43 5.36
CA ALA A 275 -28.66 -49.41 6.42
C ALA A 275 -29.88 -49.61 7.33
N GLN A 276 -30.52 -48.53 7.79
CA GLN A 276 -31.75 -48.61 8.59
C GLN A 276 -32.88 -49.30 7.82
N ARG A 277 -33.02 -49.05 6.52
CA ARG A 277 -34.04 -49.67 5.68
C ARG A 277 -33.80 -51.18 5.52
N LEU A 278 -32.55 -51.59 5.29
CA LEU A 278 -32.16 -53.00 5.24
C LEU A 278 -32.37 -53.70 6.60
N GLU A 279 -32.07 -53.04 7.71
CA GLU A 279 -32.31 -53.57 9.06
C GLU A 279 -33.82 -53.77 9.32
N VAL A 280 -34.64 -52.78 9.00
CA VAL A 280 -36.11 -52.87 9.12
C VAL A 280 -36.68 -53.97 8.22
N GLU A 281 -36.18 -54.13 7.00
CA GLU A 281 -36.62 -55.17 6.07
C GLU A 281 -36.17 -56.57 6.51
N ALA A 282 -34.95 -56.73 7.01
CA ALA A 282 -34.45 -57.99 7.58
C ALA A 282 -35.21 -58.38 8.86
N LEU A 283 -35.46 -57.42 9.77
CA LEU A 283 -36.22 -57.63 11.00
C LEU A 283 -37.69 -57.98 10.66
N LYS A 284 -38.29 -57.31 9.67
CA LYS A 284 -39.62 -57.67 9.17
C LYS A 284 -39.62 -59.09 8.59
N ALA A 285 -38.67 -59.46 7.75
CA ALA A 285 -38.57 -60.81 7.19
C ALA A 285 -38.36 -61.89 8.27
N GLN A 286 -37.65 -61.56 9.36
CA GLN A 286 -37.51 -62.43 10.53
C GLN A 286 -38.85 -62.60 11.27
N ARG A 287 -39.62 -61.52 11.47
CA ARG A 287 -40.97 -61.59 12.08
C ARG A 287 -41.97 -62.30 11.19
N ASP A 288 -41.95 -62.08 9.88
CA ASP A 288 -42.81 -62.78 8.93
C ASP A 288 -42.53 -64.30 8.96
N ARG A 289 -41.26 -64.73 9.09
CA ARG A 289 -40.92 -66.14 9.33
C ARG A 289 -41.44 -66.66 10.67
N GLU A 290 -41.24 -65.93 11.76
CA GLU A 290 -41.73 -66.28 13.10
C GLU A 290 -43.26 -66.44 13.14
N ILE A 291 -43.98 -65.57 12.41
CA ILE A 291 -45.45 -65.61 12.25
C ILE A 291 -45.88 -66.82 11.42
N GLN A 292 -45.19 -67.16 10.32
CA GLN A 292 -45.53 -68.35 9.53
C GLN A 292 -45.24 -69.64 10.33
N GLU A 293 -44.11 -69.72 11.02
CA GLU A 293 -43.82 -70.83 11.93
C GLU A 293 -44.88 -70.99 13.03
N ALA A 294 -45.39 -69.89 13.59
CA ALA A 294 -46.48 -69.93 14.56
C ALA A 294 -47.78 -70.45 13.93
N ARG A 295 -48.15 -69.95 12.74
CA ARG A 295 -49.33 -70.40 11.97
C ARG A 295 -49.25 -71.87 11.56
N ASP A 296 -48.07 -72.36 11.17
CA ASP A 296 -47.86 -73.77 10.83
C ASP A 296 -48.01 -74.67 12.07
N LYS A 297 -47.51 -74.22 13.23
CA LYS A 297 -47.72 -74.91 14.52
C LYS A 297 -49.18 -74.90 14.96
N GLU A 298 -49.90 -73.79 14.76
CA GLU A 298 -51.36 -73.70 15.00
C GLU A 298 -52.14 -74.60 14.04
N ALA A 299 -51.85 -74.58 12.74
CA ALA A 299 -52.48 -75.44 11.75
C ALA A 299 -52.24 -76.93 12.06
N ALA A 300 -51.01 -77.29 12.44
CA ALA A 300 -50.68 -78.66 12.84
C ALA A 300 -51.39 -79.11 14.13
N THR A 301 -51.54 -78.22 15.13
CA THR A 301 -52.31 -78.57 16.35
C THR A 301 -53.81 -78.65 16.08
N ILE A 302 -54.38 -77.80 15.23
CA ILE A 302 -55.77 -77.90 14.75
C ILE A 302 -56.00 -79.23 14.01
N GLN A 303 -55.14 -79.59 13.06
CA GLN A 303 -55.21 -80.87 12.34
C GLN A 303 -55.10 -82.06 13.30
N ARG A 304 -54.13 -82.06 14.21
CA ARG A 304 -53.95 -83.12 15.23
C ARG A 304 -55.18 -83.27 16.13
N THR A 305 -55.78 -82.16 16.53
CA THR A 305 -57.01 -82.15 17.36
C THR A 305 -58.19 -82.72 16.58
N LYS A 306 -58.36 -82.35 15.31
CA LYS A 306 -59.41 -82.89 14.43
C LYS A 306 -59.22 -84.39 14.13
N ILE A 307 -57.99 -84.87 13.98
CA ILE A 307 -57.68 -86.31 13.83
C ILE A 307 -58.06 -87.07 15.10
N LEU A 308 -57.72 -86.56 16.29
CA LEU A 308 -58.12 -87.17 17.57
C LEU A 308 -59.64 -87.20 17.75
N GLN A 309 -60.33 -86.11 17.39
CA GLN A 309 -61.79 -86.06 17.40
C GLN A 309 -62.40 -87.12 16.46
N ASN A 310 -61.97 -87.16 15.19
CA ASN A 310 -62.44 -88.15 14.23
C ASN A 310 -62.22 -89.59 14.72
N LYS A 311 -61.04 -89.90 15.28
CA LYS A 311 -60.73 -91.22 15.85
C LYS A 311 -61.68 -91.62 16.97
N SER A 312 -62.05 -90.67 17.85
CA SER A 312 -63.03 -90.95 18.93
C SER A 312 -64.46 -91.20 18.42
N VAL A 313 -64.85 -90.58 17.29
CA VAL A 313 -66.14 -90.87 16.62
C VAL A 313 -66.12 -92.24 15.95
N GLU A 314 -65.01 -92.58 15.28
CA GLU A 314 -64.84 -93.86 14.58
C GLU A 314 -64.81 -95.05 15.55
N GLU A 315 -64.17 -94.89 16.72
CA GLU A 315 -64.18 -95.89 17.80
C GLU A 315 -65.61 -96.16 18.32
N GLU A 316 -66.43 -95.13 18.51
CA GLU A 316 -67.85 -95.27 18.91
C GLU A 316 -68.73 -95.82 17.79
N GLU A 317 -68.43 -95.57 16.51
CA GLU A 317 -69.08 -96.24 15.38
C GLU A 317 -68.76 -97.73 15.31
N ILE A 318 -67.49 -98.10 15.46
CA ILE A 318 -67.05 -99.51 15.49
C ILE A 318 -67.74 -100.25 16.64
N ARG A 319 -67.83 -99.62 17.83
CA ARG A 319 -68.53 -100.16 18.99
C ARG A 319 -70.00 -100.47 18.72
N LYS A 320 -70.71 -99.57 18.01
CA LYS A 320 -72.11 -99.78 17.58
C LYS A 320 -72.23 -100.90 16.55
N LYS A 321 -71.32 -100.95 15.55
CA LYS A 321 -71.30 -101.99 14.51
C LYS A 321 -71.10 -103.39 15.11
N LEU A 322 -70.21 -103.54 16.10
CA LEU A 322 -69.99 -104.81 16.81
C LEU A 322 -71.22 -105.27 17.60
N ALA A 323 -71.91 -104.36 18.30
CA ALA A 323 -73.13 -104.70 19.04
C ALA A 323 -74.27 -105.20 18.11
N VAL A 324 -74.41 -104.60 16.92
CA VAL A 324 -75.37 -105.06 15.91
C VAL A 324 -75.01 -106.45 15.38
N GLN A 325 -73.72 -106.73 15.13
CA GLN A 325 -73.28 -108.06 14.68
C GLN A 325 -73.55 -109.15 15.72
N GLN A 326 -73.34 -108.86 17.01
CA GLN A 326 -73.65 -109.82 18.10
C GLN A 326 -75.15 -110.16 18.11
N SER A 327 -76.03 -109.17 17.98
CA SER A 327 -77.49 -109.39 17.91
C SER A 327 -77.94 -110.19 16.68
N GLN A 328 -77.23 -110.07 15.55
CA GLN A 328 -77.53 -110.87 14.34
C GLN A 328 -77.13 -112.34 14.51
N ILE A 329 -75.98 -112.61 15.12
CA ILE A 329 -75.49 -113.98 15.39
C ILE A 329 -76.44 -114.75 16.31
N GLU A 330 -76.98 -114.10 17.35
CA GLU A 330 -77.99 -114.72 18.22
C GLU A 330 -79.29 -115.07 17.47
N ALA A 331 -79.72 -114.23 16.53
CA ALA A 331 -80.92 -114.48 15.74
C ALA A 331 -80.77 -115.70 14.81
N ASP A 332 -79.65 -115.81 14.09
CA ASP A 332 -79.40 -116.90 13.13
C ASP A 332 -79.38 -118.28 13.80
N ILE A 333 -78.80 -118.40 15.00
CA ILE A 333 -78.77 -119.67 15.77
C ILE A 333 -80.20 -120.20 16.01
N THR A 334 -81.15 -119.33 16.36
CA THR A 334 -82.56 -119.72 16.61
C THR A 334 -83.32 -120.15 15.35
N LEU A 335 -82.82 -119.79 14.17
CA LEU A 335 -83.38 -120.19 12.87
C LEU A 335 -82.87 -121.57 12.43
N GLU A 336 -81.63 -121.95 12.74
CA GLU A 336 -81.08 -123.24 12.31
C GLU A 336 -81.77 -124.43 13.02
N GLU A 337 -82.00 -124.32 14.34
CA GLU A 337 -82.66 -125.39 15.12
C GLU A 337 -84.06 -125.75 14.57
N ARG A 338 -84.84 -124.73 14.16
CA ARG A 338 -86.15 -124.90 13.55
C ARG A 338 -86.10 -125.70 12.25
N ASN A 339 -85.13 -125.38 11.39
CA ASN A 339 -84.99 -126.01 10.08
C ASN A 339 -84.56 -127.49 10.16
N LYS A 340 -83.88 -127.87 11.24
CA LYS A 340 -83.38 -129.24 11.45
C LYS A 340 -84.51 -130.25 11.65
N GLN A 341 -85.61 -129.86 12.30
CA GLN A 341 -86.75 -130.74 12.58
C GLN A 341 -87.56 -131.07 11.32
N LEU A 342 -87.81 -130.08 10.44
CA LEU A 342 -88.63 -130.26 9.23
C LEU A 342 -88.01 -131.20 8.19
N LYS A 343 -86.68 -131.33 8.19
CA LYS A 343 -85.94 -132.13 7.19
C LYS A 343 -86.12 -133.64 7.36
N VAL A 344 -86.31 -134.14 8.58
CA VAL A 344 -86.41 -135.58 8.91
C VAL A 344 -87.72 -136.17 8.38
N THR A 345 -88.82 -135.41 8.45
CA THR A 345 -90.14 -135.89 7.99
C THR A 345 -90.22 -136.03 6.47
N GLN A 346 -89.55 -135.15 5.72
CA GLN A 346 -89.60 -135.16 4.25
C GLN A 346 -88.75 -136.27 3.60
N THR A 347 -87.76 -136.82 4.29
CA THR A 347 -86.86 -137.83 3.71
C THR A 347 -87.51 -139.22 3.58
N LEU A 348 -88.49 -139.56 4.41
CA LEU A 348 -89.18 -140.86 4.34
C LEU A 348 -90.14 -140.96 3.15
N GLN A 349 -90.78 -139.86 2.74
CA GLN A 349 -91.82 -139.88 1.70
C GLN A 349 -91.28 -139.84 0.25
N LYS A 350 -89.98 -139.64 0.04
CA LYS A 350 -89.41 -139.46 -1.30
C LYS A 350 -88.83 -140.72 -1.94
N GLN A 351 -88.57 -141.78 -1.16
CA GLN A 351 -87.84 -142.96 -1.65
C GLN A 351 -88.66 -143.91 -2.52
N GLU A 352 -89.99 -143.85 -2.52
CA GLU A 352 -90.85 -144.76 -3.32
C GLU A 352 -91.10 -144.30 -4.78
N ALA A 353 -90.71 -143.08 -5.17
CA ALA A 353 -91.12 -142.47 -6.44
C ALA A 353 -90.06 -142.43 -7.56
N GLU A 354 -88.79 -142.75 -7.28
CA GLU A 354 -87.65 -142.32 -8.10
C GLU A 354 -87.24 -143.30 -9.24
N ILE A 355 -88.10 -144.26 -9.61
CA ILE A 355 -87.73 -145.38 -10.52
C ILE A 355 -88.23 -145.21 -11.98
N ALA A 356 -89.10 -144.23 -12.28
CA ALA A 356 -89.86 -144.21 -13.54
C ALA A 356 -89.16 -143.60 -14.78
N GLU A 357 -88.64 -142.37 -14.72
CA GLU A 357 -88.64 -141.49 -15.91
C GLU A 357 -87.26 -140.88 -16.29
N VAL A 358 -86.23 -141.72 -16.44
CA VAL A 358 -84.85 -141.27 -16.80
C VAL A 358 -84.58 -141.24 -18.32
N ASN A 359 -85.50 -141.75 -19.16
CA ASN A 359 -85.14 -142.30 -20.47
C ASN A 359 -85.75 -141.62 -21.71
N ARG A 360 -86.04 -140.30 -21.67
CA ARG A 360 -86.63 -139.57 -22.82
C ARG A 360 -85.99 -138.22 -23.17
N GLN A 361 -85.87 -138.01 -24.49
CA GLN A 361 -85.73 -136.73 -25.19
C GLN A 361 -84.47 -135.88 -24.88
N LYS A 362 -83.30 -136.47 -25.11
CA LYS A 362 -82.00 -135.76 -25.26
C LYS A 362 -81.78 -135.21 -26.70
N ILE A 363 -82.85 -134.83 -27.38
CA ILE A 363 -82.92 -134.39 -28.79
C ILE A 363 -83.96 -133.26 -28.86
N ILE A 364 -83.76 -132.24 -29.71
CA ILE A 364 -84.43 -130.90 -29.71
C ILE A 364 -83.76 -129.97 -28.67
N ASN A 365 -83.16 -128.82 -29.00
CA ASN A 365 -82.96 -128.14 -30.29
C ASN A 365 -81.63 -127.35 -30.33
N SER A 366 -80.65 -127.75 -31.14
CA SER A 366 -79.46 -126.95 -31.46
C SER A 366 -79.68 -126.05 -32.69
N SER A 367 -80.85 -125.42 -32.79
CA SER A 367 -81.31 -124.75 -34.02
C SER A 367 -81.93 -123.37 -33.76
N ARG A 368 -81.07 -122.34 -33.61
CA ARG A 368 -81.40 -120.96 -34.01
C ARG A 368 -80.18 -120.05 -34.19
N LEU A 369 -79.29 -120.44 -35.11
CA LEU A 369 -78.27 -119.55 -35.68
C LEU A 369 -78.65 -119.21 -37.13
N LYS A 370 -79.44 -118.15 -37.34
CA LYS A 370 -79.68 -117.46 -38.65
C LYS A 370 -80.58 -116.23 -38.51
N ALA A 371 -79.95 -115.14 -38.08
CA ALA A 371 -80.39 -113.74 -38.21
C ALA A 371 -79.10 -112.91 -38.09
N GLN A 372 -78.13 -113.06 -38.99
CA GLN A 372 -78.11 -112.41 -40.32
C GLN A 372 -78.41 -110.91 -40.20
N VAL A 373 -77.36 -110.08 -40.19
CA VAL A 373 -76.80 -109.44 -41.41
C VAL A 373 -77.66 -108.26 -41.89
N ALA A 374 -77.77 -107.30 -40.96
CA ALA A 374 -77.85 -105.85 -41.14
C ALA A 374 -77.38 -105.30 -39.77
N VAL A 375 -76.53 -104.28 -39.64
CA VAL A 375 -76.13 -103.22 -40.58
C VAL A 375 -74.61 -103.22 -40.75
N ALA A 376 -74.13 -103.26 -42.00
CA ALA A 376 -72.69 -103.20 -42.34
C ALA A 376 -72.32 -101.87 -43.05
N GLU A 377 -73.00 -100.79 -42.68
CA GLU A 377 -72.95 -99.50 -43.41
C GLU A 377 -72.33 -98.36 -42.59
N ALA A 378 -72.10 -98.55 -41.29
CA ALA A 378 -71.58 -97.51 -40.38
C ALA A 378 -70.05 -97.28 -40.47
N GLU A 379 -69.30 -98.03 -41.28
CA GLU A 379 -67.83 -97.91 -41.35
C GLU A 379 -67.33 -96.77 -42.25
N ARG A 380 -68.21 -96.03 -42.95
CA ARG A 380 -67.78 -95.02 -43.95
C ARG A 380 -67.54 -93.60 -43.41
N GLU A 381 -68.16 -93.20 -42.30
CA GLU A 381 -68.05 -91.81 -41.82
C GLU A 381 -66.71 -91.52 -41.11
N SER A 382 -66.07 -92.54 -40.53
CA SER A 382 -64.86 -92.39 -39.69
C SER A 382 -63.59 -91.89 -40.42
N LYS A 383 -63.59 -91.72 -41.74
CA LYS A 383 -62.37 -91.44 -42.53
C LYS A 383 -62.20 -90.00 -43.04
N ILE A 384 -63.17 -89.11 -42.83
CA ILE A 384 -63.05 -87.69 -43.22
C ILE A 384 -62.39 -86.86 -42.10
N ALA A 385 -62.76 -87.10 -40.84
CA ALA A 385 -62.29 -86.32 -39.68
C ALA A 385 -60.77 -86.42 -39.37
N GLN A 386 -60.02 -87.32 -40.03
CA GLN A 386 -58.60 -87.54 -39.75
C GLN A 386 -57.64 -86.73 -40.64
N GLN A 387 -58.12 -86.05 -41.69
CA GLN A 387 -57.23 -85.29 -42.59
C GLN A 387 -57.09 -83.80 -42.22
N GLU A 388 -58.13 -83.17 -41.65
CA GLU A 388 -58.07 -81.73 -41.29
C GLU A 388 -57.13 -81.49 -40.09
N ALA A 389 -57.12 -82.39 -39.10
CA ALA A 389 -56.26 -82.29 -37.91
C ALA A 389 -54.74 -82.35 -38.20
N ALA A 390 -54.34 -82.81 -39.38
CA ALA A 390 -52.93 -82.88 -39.77
C ALA A 390 -52.37 -81.56 -40.32
N ILE A 391 -53.23 -80.63 -40.77
CA ILE A 391 -52.82 -79.38 -41.43
C ILE A 391 -52.57 -78.28 -40.39
N ASP A 392 -53.48 -78.15 -39.42
CA ASP A 392 -53.44 -77.10 -38.37
C ASP A 392 -52.23 -77.16 -37.42
N ILE A 393 -51.49 -78.29 -37.45
CA ILE A 393 -50.22 -78.49 -36.73
C ILE A 393 -49.03 -77.94 -37.53
N ALA A 394 -49.00 -78.16 -38.85
CA ALA A 394 -47.87 -77.81 -39.71
C ALA A 394 -47.67 -76.29 -39.85
N ASP A 395 -48.76 -75.52 -39.96
CA ASP A 395 -48.68 -74.07 -40.09
C ASP A 395 -48.24 -73.40 -38.77
N LYS A 396 -48.63 -73.96 -37.62
CA LYS A 396 -48.21 -73.45 -36.29
C LYS A 396 -46.72 -73.61 -35.99
N GLU A 397 -46.04 -74.61 -36.57
CA GLU A 397 -44.57 -74.70 -36.49
C GLU A 397 -43.91 -73.65 -37.38
N ARG A 398 -44.46 -73.42 -38.58
CA ARG A 398 -43.95 -72.47 -39.56
C ARG A 398 -43.91 -71.03 -39.02
N ASP A 399 -44.97 -70.60 -38.35
CA ASP A 399 -45.04 -69.28 -37.73
C ASP A 399 -44.05 -69.09 -36.57
N ARG A 400 -43.73 -70.16 -35.81
CA ARG A 400 -42.68 -70.10 -34.78
C ARG A 400 -41.30 -69.89 -35.39
N PHE A 401 -40.93 -70.65 -36.41
CA PHE A 401 -39.63 -70.46 -37.08
C PHE A 401 -39.50 -69.08 -37.74
N ASN A 402 -40.58 -68.55 -38.33
CA ASN A 402 -40.61 -67.18 -38.86
C ASN A 402 -40.42 -66.11 -37.76
N ALA A 403 -41.09 -66.27 -36.61
CA ALA A 403 -40.97 -65.34 -35.49
C ALA A 403 -39.56 -65.36 -34.85
N GLU A 404 -38.94 -66.54 -34.75
CA GLU A 404 -37.62 -66.72 -34.14
C GLU A 404 -36.49 -66.24 -35.08
N ALA A 405 -36.61 -66.47 -36.40
CA ALA A 405 -35.71 -65.90 -37.39
C ALA A 405 -35.74 -64.36 -37.41
N ASN A 406 -36.93 -63.76 -37.31
CA ASN A 406 -37.08 -62.31 -37.26
C ASN A 406 -36.48 -61.70 -35.98
N LYS A 407 -36.56 -62.39 -34.83
CA LYS A 407 -35.84 -61.97 -33.61
C LYS A 407 -34.33 -62.00 -33.79
N ALA A 408 -33.79 -63.11 -34.30
CA ALA A 408 -32.35 -63.25 -34.51
C ALA A 408 -31.79 -62.17 -35.45
N GLN A 409 -32.54 -61.80 -36.51
CA GLN A 409 -32.17 -60.69 -37.39
C GLN A 409 -32.23 -59.32 -36.70
N ALA A 410 -33.24 -59.07 -35.87
CA ALA A 410 -33.35 -57.82 -35.11
C ALA A 410 -32.22 -57.68 -34.06
N GLU A 411 -31.90 -58.76 -33.35
CA GLU A 411 -30.83 -58.78 -32.34
C GLU A 411 -29.45 -58.59 -32.98
N ALA A 412 -29.18 -59.26 -34.13
CA ALA A 412 -27.96 -59.04 -34.91
C ALA A 412 -27.83 -57.61 -35.45
N ALA A 413 -28.93 -57.01 -35.92
CA ALA A 413 -28.95 -55.62 -36.38
C ALA A 413 -28.65 -54.63 -35.25
N VAL A 414 -29.20 -54.85 -34.05
CA VAL A 414 -28.91 -54.03 -32.85
C VAL A 414 -27.45 -54.18 -32.43
N MET A 415 -26.90 -55.41 -32.38
CA MET A 415 -25.47 -55.60 -32.08
C MET A 415 -24.60 -54.82 -33.06
N THR A 416 -24.83 -54.99 -34.37
CA THR A 416 -24.10 -54.30 -35.44
C THR A 416 -24.16 -52.78 -35.29
N ALA A 417 -25.34 -52.22 -34.98
CA ALA A 417 -25.50 -50.80 -34.73
C ALA A 417 -24.71 -50.31 -33.50
N THR A 418 -24.69 -51.07 -32.39
CA THR A 418 -23.90 -50.69 -31.20
C THR A 418 -22.40 -50.82 -31.39
N GLU A 419 -21.93 -51.72 -32.28
CA GLU A 419 -20.51 -51.83 -32.62
C GLU A 419 -20.05 -50.66 -33.52
N ILE A 420 -20.90 -50.24 -34.46
CA ILE A 420 -20.67 -49.02 -35.25
C ILE A 420 -20.66 -47.78 -34.34
N GLU A 421 -21.61 -47.63 -33.41
CA GLU A 421 -21.61 -46.48 -32.48
C GLU A 421 -20.36 -46.45 -31.59
N LYS A 422 -19.91 -47.61 -31.08
CA LYS A 422 -18.65 -47.71 -30.31
C LYS A 422 -17.44 -47.32 -31.15
N ALA A 423 -17.32 -47.82 -32.38
CA ALA A 423 -16.22 -47.50 -33.27
C ALA A 423 -16.19 -46.00 -33.64
N GLU A 424 -17.34 -45.39 -33.95
CA GLU A 424 -17.43 -43.94 -34.16
C GLU A 424 -17.06 -43.15 -32.89
N ARG A 425 -17.48 -43.62 -31.71
CA ARG A 425 -17.18 -42.97 -30.43
C ARG A 425 -15.69 -43.01 -30.11
N GLU A 426 -15.03 -44.14 -30.33
CA GLU A 426 -13.57 -44.29 -30.18
C GLU A 426 -12.80 -43.46 -31.21
N GLN A 427 -13.29 -43.37 -32.46
CA GLN A 427 -12.70 -42.50 -33.47
C GLN A 427 -12.83 -41.01 -33.09
N ARG A 428 -14.00 -40.58 -32.59
CA ARG A 428 -14.20 -39.20 -32.10
C ARG A 428 -13.36 -38.92 -30.86
N LEU A 429 -13.25 -39.86 -29.91
CA LEU A 429 -12.42 -39.72 -28.71
C LEU A 429 -10.92 -39.63 -29.05
N SER A 430 -10.43 -40.40 -30.01
CA SER A 430 -9.03 -40.32 -30.46
C SER A 430 -8.72 -39.03 -31.23
N ILE A 431 -9.67 -38.51 -32.03
CA ILE A 431 -9.56 -37.17 -32.63
C ILE A 431 -9.52 -36.08 -31.55
N ILE A 432 -10.41 -36.12 -30.56
CA ILE A 432 -10.45 -35.14 -29.45
C ILE A 432 -9.17 -35.22 -28.61
N ALA A 433 -8.65 -36.41 -28.32
CA ALA A 433 -7.39 -36.58 -27.58
C ALA A 433 -6.19 -36.04 -28.37
N ALA A 434 -6.12 -36.30 -29.68
CA ALA A 434 -5.08 -35.76 -30.55
C ALA A 434 -5.16 -34.22 -30.67
N GLU A 435 -6.38 -33.65 -30.70
CA GLU A 435 -6.57 -32.20 -30.68
C GLU A 435 -6.17 -31.58 -29.33
N GLN A 436 -6.51 -32.21 -28.21
CA GLN A 436 -6.10 -31.74 -26.87
C GLN A 436 -4.58 -31.76 -26.69
N ASP A 437 -3.88 -32.82 -27.12
CA ASP A 437 -2.41 -32.90 -27.11
C ASP A 437 -1.80 -31.84 -28.05
N ALA A 438 -2.35 -31.64 -29.25
CA ALA A 438 -1.92 -30.58 -30.16
C ALA A 438 -2.14 -29.16 -29.61
N GLN A 439 -3.22 -28.92 -28.86
CA GLN A 439 -3.47 -27.65 -28.16
C GLN A 439 -2.51 -27.46 -26.99
N GLN A 440 -2.28 -28.48 -26.16
CA GLN A 440 -1.33 -28.41 -25.04
C GLN A 440 0.11 -28.13 -25.53
N ARG A 441 0.55 -28.77 -26.62
CA ARG A 441 1.86 -28.50 -27.23
C ARG A 441 1.97 -27.06 -27.73
N LYS A 442 0.95 -26.56 -28.45
CA LYS A 442 0.93 -25.14 -28.89
C LYS A 442 1.01 -24.16 -27.73
N ILE A 443 0.27 -24.40 -26.64
CA ILE A 443 0.32 -23.55 -25.44
C ILE A 443 1.71 -23.62 -24.78
N ALA A 444 2.30 -24.81 -24.67
CA ALA A 444 3.65 -24.98 -24.13
C ALA A 444 4.72 -24.26 -24.99
N GLU A 445 4.66 -24.39 -26.32
CA GLU A 445 5.55 -23.72 -27.27
C GLU A 445 5.38 -22.19 -27.21
N GLN A 446 4.15 -21.68 -27.21
CA GLN A 446 3.87 -20.25 -27.07
C GLN A 446 4.40 -19.69 -25.75
N ASN A 447 4.15 -20.36 -24.63
CA ASN A 447 4.66 -19.96 -23.32
C ASN A 447 6.20 -19.96 -23.28
N VAL A 448 6.86 -20.96 -23.86
CA VAL A 448 8.33 -20.99 -23.93
C VAL A 448 8.87 -19.84 -24.79
N VAL A 449 8.28 -19.56 -25.95
CA VAL A 449 8.68 -18.45 -26.82
C VAL A 449 8.47 -17.10 -26.14
N GLU A 450 7.33 -16.88 -25.47
CA GLU A 450 7.05 -15.65 -24.73
C GLU A 450 8.01 -15.46 -23.56
N ILE A 451 8.27 -16.51 -22.77
CA ILE A 451 9.25 -16.48 -21.67
C ILE A 451 10.66 -16.14 -22.20
N ASP A 452 11.07 -16.69 -23.34
CA ASP A 452 12.39 -16.40 -23.91
C ASP A 452 12.49 -15.00 -24.53
N VAL A 453 11.43 -14.50 -25.17
CA VAL A 453 11.35 -13.10 -25.62
C VAL A 453 11.39 -12.15 -24.42
N PHE A 454 10.65 -12.45 -23.34
CA PHE A 454 10.66 -11.67 -22.11
C PHE A 454 12.04 -11.69 -21.44
N ARG A 455 12.69 -12.85 -21.33
CA ARG A 455 14.06 -12.99 -20.81
C ARG A 455 15.07 -12.17 -21.60
N ARG A 456 15.08 -12.29 -22.94
CA ARG A 456 15.99 -11.53 -23.82
C ARG A 456 15.73 -10.03 -23.75
N ARG A 457 14.46 -9.62 -23.74
CA ARG A 457 14.07 -8.22 -23.53
C ARG A 457 14.56 -7.72 -22.17
N ARG A 458 14.36 -8.47 -21.09
CA ARG A 458 14.74 -8.05 -19.75
C ARG A 458 16.26 -8.01 -19.56
N GLN A 459 17.00 -8.94 -20.16
CA GLN A 459 18.46 -8.89 -20.24
C GLN A 459 18.96 -7.67 -21.02
N ALA A 460 18.30 -7.32 -22.13
CA ALA A 460 18.63 -6.11 -22.90
C ALA A 460 18.28 -4.81 -22.16
N GLU A 461 17.19 -4.77 -21.39
CA GLU A 461 16.83 -3.66 -20.50
C GLU A 461 17.87 -3.50 -19.38
N ILE A 462 18.25 -4.59 -18.70
CA ILE A 462 19.30 -4.58 -17.65
C ILE A 462 20.65 -4.15 -18.23
N ALA A 463 21.05 -4.66 -19.39
CA ALA A 463 22.29 -4.27 -20.05
C ALA A 463 22.32 -2.79 -20.46
N ARG A 464 21.19 -2.24 -20.92
CA ARG A 464 21.05 -0.79 -21.18
C ARG A 464 21.18 0.03 -19.91
N GLN A 465 20.47 -0.35 -18.84
CA GLN A 465 20.53 0.36 -17.56
C GLN A 465 21.94 0.32 -16.94
N ALA A 466 22.64 -0.82 -17.03
CA ALA A 466 24.04 -0.92 -16.60
C ALA A 466 24.94 0.01 -17.41
N ALA A 467 24.85 -0.01 -18.75
CA ALA A 467 25.66 0.85 -19.61
C ALA A 467 25.35 2.35 -19.45
N GLU A 468 24.10 2.71 -19.13
CA GLU A 468 23.67 4.08 -18.86
C GLU A 468 24.23 4.59 -17.51
N LEU A 469 24.17 3.77 -16.45
CA LEU A 469 24.78 4.05 -15.15
C LEU A 469 26.31 4.13 -15.24
N GLU A 470 26.96 3.25 -16.02
CA GLU A 470 28.40 3.34 -16.30
C GLU A 470 28.73 4.66 -17.02
N ALA A 471 27.97 5.04 -18.05
CA ALA A 471 28.18 6.30 -18.77
C ALA A 471 27.94 7.54 -17.89
N GLU A 472 26.96 7.52 -16.98
CA GLU A 472 26.72 8.58 -16.00
C GLU A 472 27.85 8.66 -14.96
N SER A 473 28.36 7.52 -14.49
CA SER A 473 29.52 7.47 -13.58
C SER A 473 30.78 8.04 -14.24
N ILE A 474 30.99 7.79 -15.53
CA ILE A 474 32.14 8.33 -16.28
C ILE A 474 31.99 9.84 -16.51
N ARG A 475 30.77 10.34 -16.79
CA ARG A 475 30.49 11.77 -16.91
C ARG A 475 30.74 12.51 -15.60
N THR A 476 30.14 12.05 -14.50
CA THR A 476 30.30 12.68 -13.18
C THR A 476 31.75 12.65 -12.68
N LEU A 477 32.52 11.60 -12.99
CA LEU A 477 33.96 11.54 -12.72
C LEU A 477 34.75 12.52 -13.61
N ALA A 478 34.40 12.65 -14.90
CA ALA A 478 35.03 13.62 -15.80
C ALA A 478 34.75 15.07 -15.39
N ASP A 479 33.53 15.39 -14.97
CA ASP A 479 33.15 16.72 -14.47
C ASP A 479 33.83 17.02 -13.13
N ALA A 480 33.89 16.07 -12.19
CA ALA A 480 34.65 16.23 -10.95
C ALA A 480 36.16 16.44 -11.18
N ASN A 481 36.74 15.77 -12.18
CA ASN A 481 38.13 16.00 -12.60
C ASN A 481 38.33 17.38 -13.25
N ARG A 482 37.36 17.85 -14.05
CA ARG A 482 37.35 19.18 -14.66
C ARG A 482 37.31 20.27 -13.59
N ASP A 483 36.40 20.17 -12.64
CA ASP A 483 36.22 21.17 -11.58
C ASP A 483 37.43 21.19 -10.63
N LYS A 484 38.01 20.02 -10.32
CA LYS A 484 39.29 19.93 -9.61
C LYS A 484 40.41 20.62 -10.39
N ALA A 485 40.52 20.41 -11.70
CA ALA A 485 41.54 21.04 -12.53
C ALA A 485 41.36 22.57 -12.63
N LEU A 486 40.12 23.06 -12.64
CA LEU A 486 39.81 24.50 -12.57
C LEU A 486 40.21 25.07 -11.20
N ALA A 487 39.81 24.44 -10.09
CA ALA A 487 40.18 24.88 -8.75
C ALA A 487 41.71 24.86 -8.52
N GLU A 488 42.42 23.86 -9.05
CA GLU A 488 43.89 23.85 -9.05
C GLU A 488 44.50 24.97 -9.90
N ALA A 489 43.88 25.33 -11.03
CA ALA A 489 44.35 26.43 -11.88
C ALA A 489 44.10 27.80 -11.23
N GLU A 490 42.94 27.99 -10.59
CA GLU A 490 42.62 29.20 -9.83
C GLU A 490 43.52 29.34 -8.60
N GLY A 491 43.75 28.26 -7.85
CA GLY A 491 44.70 28.25 -6.73
C GLY A 491 46.13 28.57 -7.17
N LYS A 492 46.61 28.03 -8.30
CA LYS A 492 47.92 28.37 -8.88
C LYS A 492 47.97 29.83 -9.35
N ARG A 493 46.89 30.39 -9.91
CA ARG A 493 46.80 31.80 -10.28
C ARG A 493 46.86 32.72 -9.06
N ALA A 494 46.09 32.42 -8.01
CA ALA A 494 46.11 33.20 -6.76
C ALA A 494 47.47 33.14 -6.06
N LEU A 495 48.16 32.00 -6.10
CA LEU A 495 49.54 31.88 -5.63
C LEU A 495 50.52 32.74 -6.45
N ILE A 496 50.46 32.67 -7.79
CA ILE A 496 51.32 33.49 -8.67
C ILE A 496 51.02 34.99 -8.51
N GLU A 497 49.76 35.38 -8.32
CA GLU A 497 49.35 36.76 -8.07
C GLU A 497 49.89 37.27 -6.71
N ALA A 498 49.78 36.46 -5.66
CA ALA A 498 50.37 36.76 -4.35
C ALA A 498 51.91 36.79 -4.40
N GLU A 499 52.55 35.87 -5.13
CA GLU A 499 53.99 35.86 -5.35
C GLU A 499 54.45 37.09 -6.13
N ASN A 500 53.73 37.52 -7.16
CA ASN A 500 54.03 38.74 -7.93
C ASN A 500 53.87 40.01 -7.08
N ALA A 501 52.79 40.13 -6.30
CA ALA A 501 52.58 41.26 -5.39
C ALA A 501 53.68 41.33 -4.30
N LEU A 502 54.14 40.17 -3.81
CA LEU A 502 55.28 40.08 -2.91
C LEU A 502 56.60 40.39 -3.65
N SER A 503 56.71 39.97 -4.91
CA SER A 503 57.87 40.15 -5.78
C SER A 503 58.12 41.61 -6.10
N ASP A 504 57.11 42.42 -6.44
CA ASP A 504 57.30 43.87 -6.70
C ASP A 504 57.99 44.58 -5.51
N SER A 505 57.56 44.26 -4.28
CA SER A 505 58.18 44.82 -3.07
C SER A 505 59.62 44.32 -2.86
N LYS A 506 59.87 43.03 -3.09
CA LYS A 506 61.19 42.40 -2.97
C LYS A 506 62.16 42.85 -4.06
N LEU A 507 61.69 42.95 -5.30
CA LEU A 507 62.42 43.40 -6.47
C LEU A 507 62.78 44.89 -6.32
N THR A 508 61.86 45.73 -5.83
CA THR A 508 62.16 47.12 -5.48
C THR A 508 63.24 47.20 -4.40
N ALA A 509 63.12 46.42 -3.31
CA ALA A 509 64.15 46.34 -2.28
C ALA A 509 65.48 45.76 -2.78
N GLN A 510 65.46 44.82 -3.72
CA GLN A 510 66.64 44.17 -4.30
C GLN A 510 67.35 45.09 -5.31
N ILE A 511 66.60 45.87 -6.10
CA ILE A 511 67.11 46.96 -6.94
C ILE A 511 67.77 48.03 -6.05
N ILE A 512 67.10 48.46 -4.98
CA ILE A 512 67.64 49.46 -4.05
C ILE A 512 68.86 48.94 -3.27
N THR A 513 68.98 47.64 -2.99
CA THR A 513 70.16 47.09 -2.29
C THR A 513 71.31 46.69 -3.21
N THR A 514 71.06 46.31 -4.46
CA THR A 514 72.12 45.83 -5.38
C THR A 514 72.55 46.86 -6.43
N ILE A 515 71.62 47.69 -6.94
CA ILE A 515 71.90 48.67 -8.00
C ILE A 515 72.25 50.04 -7.41
N TRP A 516 71.62 50.46 -6.30
CA TRP A 516 71.90 51.76 -5.68
C TRP A 516 73.38 51.98 -5.30
N PRO A 517 74.14 50.99 -4.78
CA PRO A 517 75.57 51.18 -4.52
C PRO A 517 76.38 51.40 -5.80
N GLN A 518 76.06 50.67 -6.88
CA GLN A 518 76.75 50.84 -8.17
C GLN A 518 76.38 52.15 -8.88
N LEU A 519 75.14 52.62 -8.68
CA LEU A 519 74.66 53.88 -9.22
C LEU A 519 75.21 55.09 -8.43
N SER A 520 75.39 54.96 -7.11
CA SER A 520 76.08 55.92 -6.25
C SER A 520 77.46 56.29 -6.80
N ASP A 521 78.29 55.28 -7.07
CA ASP A 521 79.68 55.48 -7.51
C ASP A 521 79.79 56.05 -8.93
N LYS A 522 78.70 56.03 -9.71
CA LYS A 522 78.61 56.59 -11.06
C LYS A 522 77.81 57.89 -11.16
N LEU A 523 77.11 58.30 -10.10
CA LEU A 523 76.28 59.49 -10.08
C LEU A 523 77.04 60.80 -10.37
N PRO A 524 78.27 61.04 -9.85
CA PRO A 524 79.05 62.23 -10.19
C PRO A 524 79.44 62.29 -11.68
N GLU A 525 79.82 61.15 -12.26
CA GLU A 525 80.25 61.02 -13.66
C GLU A 525 79.08 61.29 -14.62
N ILE A 526 77.88 60.81 -14.28
CA ILE A 526 76.64 61.06 -15.04
C ILE A 526 76.19 62.53 -14.95
N VAL A 527 76.26 63.15 -13.76
CA VAL A 527 75.90 64.57 -13.60
C VAL A 527 76.87 65.49 -14.36
N GLN A 528 78.16 65.14 -14.41
CA GLN A 528 79.13 65.89 -15.22
C GLN A 528 78.94 65.68 -16.73
N ALA A 529 78.51 64.48 -17.16
CA ALA A 529 78.16 64.18 -18.55
C ALA A 529 76.84 64.83 -19.01
N LEU A 530 75.96 65.23 -18.08
CA LEU A 530 74.66 65.87 -18.37
C LEU A 530 74.70 67.41 -18.32
N ALA A 531 75.90 68.01 -18.23
CA ALA A 531 76.07 69.44 -18.49
C ALA A 531 75.90 69.73 -20.01
N PRO A 532 75.12 70.76 -20.42
CA PRO A 532 74.81 71.00 -21.82
C PRO A 532 76.03 71.50 -22.61
N GLN A 533 76.66 70.60 -23.37
CA GLN A 533 77.72 70.95 -24.31
C GLN A 533 77.12 71.58 -25.58
N PRO A 534 77.54 72.79 -26.00
CA PRO A 534 77.02 73.41 -27.21
C PRO A 534 77.68 72.83 -28.47
N GLY A 535 76.94 71.98 -29.18
CA GLY A 535 77.15 71.72 -30.60
C GLY A 535 78.17 70.65 -30.99
N VAL A 536 77.72 69.40 -31.02
CA VAL A 536 78.13 68.43 -32.06
C VAL A 536 76.90 67.70 -32.58
N LEU A 537 76.61 67.87 -33.87
CA LEU A 537 75.55 67.16 -34.57
C LEU A 537 76.10 65.81 -35.05
N GLY A 538 75.57 64.71 -34.54
CA GLY A 538 76.01 63.35 -34.88
C GLY A 538 74.83 62.37 -34.97
N ASP A 539 74.75 61.68 -36.10
CA ASP A 539 73.70 60.75 -36.56
C ASP A 539 72.76 60.14 -35.51
N THR A 540 71.55 60.71 -35.40
CA THR A 540 70.42 60.06 -34.74
C THR A 540 69.87 58.94 -35.61
N ARG A 541 70.26 57.68 -35.34
CA ARG A 541 69.54 56.51 -35.87
C ARG A 541 68.19 56.38 -35.17
N ILE A 542 67.16 56.96 -35.79
CA ILE A 542 65.78 56.94 -35.28
C ILE A 542 65.22 55.52 -35.36
N TYR A 543 65.12 54.85 -34.20
CA TYR A 543 64.22 53.70 -34.04
C TYR A 543 62.80 54.21 -33.80
N SER A 544 62.00 54.23 -34.86
CA SER A 544 60.57 54.54 -34.79
C SER A 544 59.79 53.31 -34.30
N PHE A 545 59.24 53.39 -33.08
CA PHE A 545 58.18 52.49 -32.64
C PHE A 545 56.82 53.04 -33.16
N PRO A 546 56.13 52.36 -34.10
CA PRO A 546 54.90 52.91 -34.68
C PRO A 546 53.72 52.74 -33.72
N GLY A 547 53.29 53.83 -33.08
CA GLY A 547 52.00 53.88 -32.38
C GLY A 547 50.85 53.80 -33.40
N ALA A 548 50.12 52.69 -33.43
CA ALA A 548 49.19 52.38 -34.51
C ALA A 548 47.73 52.75 -34.19
N ASN A 549 47.25 53.85 -34.77
CA ASN A 549 45.83 54.14 -34.97
C ASN A 549 45.66 54.93 -36.28
N GLY A 550 45.13 54.32 -37.35
CA GLY A 550 45.19 54.97 -38.67
C GLY A 550 44.71 54.20 -39.91
N ASN A 551 43.59 53.46 -39.83
CA ASN A 551 42.67 53.16 -40.94
C ASN A 551 43.15 52.37 -42.20
N ASN A 552 42.48 51.22 -42.43
CA ASN A 552 42.09 50.61 -43.72
C ASN A 552 43.14 50.27 -44.82
N GLY A 553 43.08 49.01 -45.34
CA GLY A 553 43.36 48.76 -46.76
C GLY A 553 44.50 47.81 -47.16
N ASN A 554 44.34 46.51 -46.90
CA ASN A 554 44.86 45.38 -47.71
C ASN A 554 46.36 45.37 -48.17
N GLY A 555 47.20 44.57 -47.50
CA GLY A 555 48.55 44.22 -47.97
C GLY A 555 49.21 43.16 -47.09
N ALA A 556 49.50 41.97 -47.63
CA ALA A 556 49.90 40.81 -46.83
C ALA A 556 51.38 40.79 -46.41
N SER A 557 51.68 40.40 -45.15
CA SER A 557 52.76 39.43 -44.82
C SER A 557 52.91 39.10 -43.32
N SER A 558 52.49 37.88 -42.94
CA SER A 558 53.34 36.87 -42.27
C SER A 558 54.06 37.13 -40.92
N VAL A 559 53.71 38.13 -40.09
CA VAL A 559 54.38 38.33 -38.76
C VAL A 559 53.41 38.42 -37.56
N GLY A 560 52.08 38.30 -37.76
CA GLY A 560 51.09 38.53 -36.69
C GLY A 560 50.77 37.32 -35.79
N ASP A 561 50.91 36.09 -36.29
CA ASP A 561 50.07 34.98 -35.81
C ASP A 561 50.59 34.27 -34.54
N ILE A 562 51.90 34.31 -34.29
CA ILE A 562 52.53 33.63 -33.14
C ILE A 562 51.97 34.16 -31.82
N ASN A 563 51.77 35.48 -31.70
CA ASN A 563 51.28 36.12 -30.47
C ASN A 563 49.76 35.94 -30.29
N LYS A 564 49.05 35.41 -31.29
CA LYS A 564 47.61 35.13 -31.23
C LYS A 564 47.31 33.66 -30.90
N LEU A 565 48.23 32.75 -31.23
CA LEU A 565 48.19 31.34 -30.82
C LEU A 565 48.29 31.17 -29.30
N LEU A 566 49.06 32.01 -28.60
CA LEU A 566 49.25 31.90 -27.15
C LEU A 566 48.00 32.28 -26.32
N LEU A 567 47.07 33.06 -26.88
CA LEU A 567 45.83 33.50 -26.21
C LEU A 567 44.56 32.75 -26.71
N SER A 568 44.68 31.82 -27.65
CA SER A 568 43.54 31.06 -28.19
C SER A 568 43.23 29.80 -27.35
N THR A 569 42.75 29.99 -26.12
CA THR A 569 42.43 28.88 -25.19
C THR A 569 41.12 28.15 -25.50
N SER A 570 40.77 28.03 -26.79
CA SER A 570 39.48 27.53 -27.28
C SER A 570 39.68 26.52 -28.41
N GLY A 571 39.52 25.23 -28.11
CA GLY A 571 39.78 24.11 -29.05
C GLY A 571 38.95 24.08 -30.35
N LEU A 572 38.08 25.06 -30.58
CA LEU A 572 37.34 25.25 -31.84
C LEU A 572 38.19 25.91 -32.95
N SER A 573 39.21 26.71 -32.61
CA SER A 573 40.13 27.26 -33.61
C SER A 573 40.92 26.16 -34.32
N LEU A 574 41.40 25.19 -33.55
CA LEU A 574 42.15 24.01 -34.02
C LEU A 574 41.28 23.10 -34.93
N ILE A 575 39.98 22.99 -34.63
CA ILE A 575 39.01 22.27 -35.48
C ILE A 575 38.81 22.99 -36.81
N ASN A 576 38.61 24.31 -36.83
CA ASN A 576 38.47 25.04 -38.09
C ASN A 576 39.76 25.00 -38.93
N THR A 577 40.95 25.10 -38.33
CA THR A 577 42.21 24.95 -39.09
C THR A 577 42.37 23.55 -39.71
N LEU A 578 41.87 22.49 -39.05
CA LEU A 578 41.86 21.14 -39.62
C LEU A 578 40.81 20.95 -40.73
N LEU A 579 39.78 21.82 -40.77
CA LEU A 579 38.73 21.80 -41.78
C LEU A 579 39.14 22.61 -43.03
N ASP A 580 39.72 23.80 -42.86
CA ASP A 580 40.16 24.68 -43.96
C ASP A 580 41.43 24.17 -44.66
N GLU A 581 42.39 23.56 -43.96
CA GLU A 581 43.66 23.12 -44.59
C GLU A 581 43.51 21.89 -45.51
N GLY A 582 42.34 21.25 -45.61
CA GLY A 582 42.10 20.11 -46.51
C GLY A 582 42.85 18.80 -46.19
N LYS A 583 43.69 18.79 -45.14
CA LYS A 583 44.54 17.65 -44.73
C LYS A 583 43.77 16.44 -44.15
N LEU A 584 42.44 16.51 -44.11
CA LEU A 584 41.55 15.38 -43.80
C LEU A 584 41.82 14.15 -44.70
N GLY A 585 42.22 14.35 -45.96
CA GLY A 585 42.55 13.27 -46.88
C GLY A 585 43.78 12.44 -46.51
N THR A 586 44.81 13.04 -45.90
CA THR A 586 46.04 12.35 -45.51
C THR A 586 45.93 11.65 -44.16
N VAL A 587 45.22 12.25 -43.20
CA VAL A 587 44.93 11.59 -41.92
C VAL A 587 44.00 10.39 -42.14
N LEU A 588 42.98 10.53 -43.01
CA LEU A 588 42.08 9.42 -43.33
C LEU A 588 42.79 8.31 -44.11
N SER A 589 43.78 8.62 -44.96
CA SER A 589 44.59 7.58 -45.61
C SER A 589 45.51 6.86 -44.62
N GLN A 590 46.18 7.55 -43.71
CA GLN A 590 47.01 6.93 -42.66
C GLN A 590 46.19 6.06 -41.70
N VAL A 591 45.01 6.51 -41.25
CA VAL A 591 44.10 5.69 -40.42
C VAL A 591 43.59 4.47 -41.20
N LYS A 592 43.23 4.63 -42.48
CA LYS A 592 42.82 3.52 -43.36
C LYS A 592 43.97 2.53 -43.63
N GLN A 593 45.21 2.98 -43.60
CA GLN A 593 46.41 2.15 -43.78
C GLN A 593 46.78 1.40 -42.49
N LEU A 594 46.63 2.03 -41.32
CA LEU A 594 46.76 1.36 -40.01
C LEU A 594 45.67 0.30 -39.80
N MET A 595 44.40 0.63 -40.08
CA MET A 595 43.27 -0.30 -39.98
C MET A 595 43.35 -1.47 -40.98
N ARG A 596 44.10 -1.32 -42.09
CA ARG A 596 44.30 -2.38 -43.09
C ARG A 596 45.49 -3.29 -42.78
N ASN A 597 46.42 -2.86 -41.93
CA ASN A 597 47.59 -3.64 -41.53
C ASN A 597 47.37 -4.53 -40.29
N ASN A 598 46.22 -4.44 -39.61
CA ASN A 598 45.95 -5.17 -38.37
C ASN A 598 44.76 -6.16 -38.47
N ASN A 599 44.51 -6.73 -39.66
CA ASN A 599 43.42 -7.70 -39.83
C ASN A 599 43.68 -8.68 -40.99
N SER A 600 44.64 -9.60 -40.80
CA SER A 600 44.96 -10.64 -41.80
C SER A 600 45.58 -11.92 -41.22
N SER A 601 44.92 -12.57 -40.26
CA SER A 601 45.04 -14.03 -40.04
C SER A 601 43.97 -14.59 -39.10
N SER A 602 43.09 -15.41 -39.67
CA SER A 602 42.27 -16.44 -39.00
C SER A 602 42.68 -17.80 -39.61
N PRO A 603 42.28 -18.97 -39.07
CA PRO A 603 41.42 -19.21 -37.90
C PRO A 603 42.01 -20.27 -36.92
N ASP A 604 41.11 -20.94 -36.17
CA ASP A 604 41.21 -22.28 -35.57
C ASP A 604 41.59 -22.47 -34.07
N THR A 605 40.55 -22.86 -33.32
CA THR A 605 40.52 -23.70 -32.10
C THR A 605 41.19 -25.08 -32.29
N PRO A 606 41.52 -25.88 -31.24
CA PRO A 606 40.85 -25.91 -29.91
C PRO A 606 41.76 -26.18 -28.67
N SER A 607 41.08 -26.37 -27.52
CA SER A 607 41.44 -27.29 -26.42
C SER A 607 42.58 -26.97 -25.43
N ALA A 608 42.13 -26.55 -24.23
CA ALA A 608 42.31 -27.28 -22.96
C ALA A 608 43.62 -27.18 -22.12
N LEU A 609 43.49 -27.68 -20.89
CA LEU A 609 44.51 -28.03 -19.88
C LEU A 609 45.35 -26.92 -19.19
N SER A 610 44.75 -26.37 -18.13
CA SER A 610 45.19 -26.59 -16.74
C SER A 610 46.46 -25.90 -16.15
N GLN A 611 46.47 -25.87 -14.81
CA GLN A 611 47.63 -25.73 -13.91
C GLN A 611 48.29 -24.35 -13.72
N SER A 612 47.87 -23.72 -12.62
CA SER A 612 48.69 -22.91 -11.70
C SER A 612 50.03 -23.60 -11.37
N PRO A 613 51.06 -22.87 -10.86
CA PRO A 613 51.06 -22.60 -9.41
C PRO A 613 51.79 -21.33 -8.91
N SER A 614 51.54 -21.00 -7.63
CA SER A 614 52.48 -20.50 -6.57
C SER A 614 53.67 -19.58 -6.91
N SER A 615 54.12 -18.64 -6.05
CA SER A 615 53.62 -18.05 -4.78
C SER A 615 54.59 -16.89 -4.40
N SER A 616 54.30 -15.97 -3.49
CA SER A 616 54.49 -16.11 -2.03
C SER A 616 53.89 -14.91 -1.29
N LYS A 617 52.93 -15.08 -0.36
CA LYS A 617 53.09 -15.41 1.08
C LYS A 617 53.61 -14.28 1.99
N THR A 618 52.72 -13.80 2.87
CA THR A 618 52.87 -13.87 4.35
C THR A 618 51.47 -13.63 4.97
N THR A 619 50.74 -14.63 5.50
CA THR A 619 50.67 -15.13 6.91
C THR A 619 50.55 -14.04 7.99
N ARG A 620 49.77 -14.12 9.09
CA ARG A 620 49.15 -15.19 9.94
C ARG A 620 48.04 -14.50 10.81
N LYS A 621 47.10 -15.09 11.59
CA LYS A 621 46.64 -16.49 11.87
C LYS A 621 45.25 -16.52 12.57
N THR A 622 44.16 -16.84 11.85
CA THR A 622 43.10 -17.85 12.19
C THR A 622 42.31 -17.83 13.53
N ALA A 623 41.09 -18.39 13.47
CA ALA A 623 40.12 -18.81 14.52
C ALA A 623 38.89 -17.86 14.64
N GLN A 624 37.61 -18.25 14.55
CA GLN A 624 36.81 -19.51 14.65
C GLN A 624 35.91 -19.50 15.90
N ALA A 625 34.63 -19.87 15.72
CA ALA A 625 33.57 -19.77 16.71
C ALA A 625 33.58 -20.91 17.75
N PRO A 626 32.83 -20.73 18.86
CA PRO A 626 32.00 -21.79 19.43
C PRO A 626 30.52 -21.35 19.60
N ALA A 627 29.68 -22.28 20.07
CA ALA A 627 28.23 -22.11 20.19
C ALA A 627 27.73 -22.00 21.65
N LEU A 628 26.41 -21.91 21.79
CA LEU A 628 25.53 -21.99 22.97
C LEU A 628 26.06 -22.67 24.25
N PRO A 629 25.55 -22.20 25.41
CA PRO A 629 24.98 -23.10 26.42
C PRO A 629 23.47 -22.84 26.69
N VAL A 630 22.87 -23.68 27.55
CA VAL A 630 21.44 -23.73 27.91
C VAL A 630 21.30 -23.89 29.43
N ASN A 631 20.12 -23.53 29.98
CA ASN A 631 19.69 -23.68 31.40
C ASN A 631 20.32 -22.69 32.42
N GLN A 632 19.69 -22.35 33.56
CA GLN A 632 18.43 -22.88 34.15
C GLN A 632 17.65 -21.85 35.00
N SER A 633 16.31 -22.00 35.00
CA SER A 633 15.31 -21.65 36.03
C SER A 633 15.57 -20.61 37.15
N THR A 634 14.60 -19.70 37.33
CA THR A 634 14.05 -19.35 38.66
C THR A 634 12.53 -19.13 38.53
N GLN A 635 11.75 -19.34 39.60
CA GLN A 635 10.30 -19.52 39.57
C GLN A 635 9.52 -18.48 40.42
N THR A 636 8.48 -17.87 39.82
CA THR A 636 7.15 -17.65 40.47
C THR A 636 7.15 -16.56 41.60
N PRO A 637 6.03 -15.93 42.05
CA PRO A 637 4.62 -16.24 41.80
C PRO A 637 3.76 -15.16 41.11
N ALA A 638 2.59 -15.62 40.69
CA ALA A 638 1.56 -14.86 39.98
C ALA A 638 0.76 -13.90 40.87
N LYS A 639 0.05 -12.98 40.21
CA LYS A 639 -1.11 -12.29 40.78
C LYS A 639 -2.27 -12.41 39.78
N GLN A 640 -3.40 -12.96 40.23
CA GLN A 640 -4.57 -13.17 39.38
C GLN A 640 -5.25 -11.84 39.04
N TYR A 641 -5.83 -11.75 37.84
CA TYR A 641 -6.89 -10.78 37.55
C TYR A 641 -8.10 -11.55 36.99
N ILE A 642 -9.30 -11.12 37.40
CA ILE A 642 -10.56 -11.86 37.15
C ILE A 642 -11.35 -11.12 36.07
N PRO A 643 -11.84 -11.80 35.00
CA PRO A 643 -12.74 -11.17 34.04
C PRO A 643 -14.14 -10.94 34.66
N ALA A 644 -14.69 -9.74 34.47
CA ALA A 644 -16.03 -9.39 34.93
C ALA A 644 -17.14 -10.04 34.06
N PRO A 645 -18.33 -10.35 34.62
CA PRO A 645 -19.40 -11.04 33.90
C PRO A 645 -20.19 -10.12 32.95
N PRO A 646 -20.79 -10.65 31.87
CA PRO A 646 -21.61 -9.87 30.94
C PRO A 646 -22.97 -9.47 31.53
N ALA A 647 -23.42 -8.25 31.20
CA ALA A 647 -24.72 -7.71 31.60
C ALA A 647 -25.89 -8.25 30.76
N LYS A 648 -27.12 -8.09 31.27
CA LYS A 648 -28.33 -8.80 30.79
C LYS A 648 -29.04 -8.15 29.61
N SER A 649 -29.68 -9.03 28.84
CA SER A 649 -30.73 -8.81 27.84
C SER A 649 -31.74 -7.68 28.11
N VAL A 650 -32.05 -6.89 27.08
CA VAL A 650 -33.27 -6.05 26.99
C VAL A 650 -33.91 -6.16 25.60
N LYS A 651 -35.13 -6.68 25.55
CA LYS A 651 -36.13 -6.62 24.46
C LYS A 651 -37.49 -7.04 25.07
N PRO A 652 -38.65 -6.72 24.45
CA PRO A 652 -38.88 -5.84 23.32
C PRO A 652 -39.75 -4.62 23.69
N SER A 653 -40.02 -3.74 22.73
CA SER A 653 -41.21 -2.90 22.75
C SER A 653 -41.77 -2.82 21.33
N VAL A 654 -43.00 -3.32 21.15
CA VAL A 654 -43.72 -3.26 19.87
C VAL A 654 -44.72 -2.11 19.96
N LYS A 655 -44.68 -1.21 18.98
CA LYS A 655 -45.82 -0.33 18.66
C LYS A 655 -46.20 -0.54 17.21
N ALA A 656 -47.37 -1.11 17.00
CA ALA A 656 -48.04 -1.04 15.71
C ALA A 656 -48.65 0.35 15.53
N ASN A 657 -48.68 0.83 14.28
CA ASN A 657 -49.79 1.65 13.80
C ASN A 657 -50.03 1.32 12.31
N ASN A 658 -51.18 1.71 11.78
CA ASN A 658 -51.85 0.97 10.70
C ASN A 658 -52.10 1.80 9.43
N GLN A 659 -52.22 1.12 8.27
CA GLN A 659 -52.73 1.63 6.98
C GLN A 659 -51.88 2.75 6.30
N GLU A 660 -51.97 3.06 4.99
CA GLU A 660 -52.94 2.72 3.94
C GLU A 660 -52.34 2.78 2.50
N ASN A 661 -53.09 2.31 1.48
CA ASN A 661 -52.88 2.38 0.00
C ASN A 661 -51.66 1.63 -0.61
N ILE A 662 -51.64 0.97 -1.79
CA ILE A 662 -52.54 0.62 -2.94
C ILE A 662 -52.03 1.12 -4.33
N ARG A 663 -51.80 0.15 -5.25
CA ARG A 663 -51.68 0.22 -6.75
C ARG A 663 -50.40 0.75 -7.43
N GLY A 664 -50.20 0.26 -8.68
CA GLY A 664 -49.06 0.49 -9.59
C GLY A 664 -48.04 -0.65 -9.55
N VAL A 665 -47.93 -1.61 -10.48
CA VAL A 665 -48.40 -1.81 -11.88
C VAL A 665 -47.64 -1.02 -12.97
N ASP A 666 -46.88 -1.81 -13.74
CA ASP A 666 -46.33 -1.66 -15.10
C ASP A 666 -45.26 -0.62 -15.47
N ASN A 667 -44.35 -1.08 -16.35
CA ASN A 667 -43.45 -0.37 -17.26
C ASN A 667 -42.41 0.62 -16.68
N ARG A 668 -41.14 0.21 -16.63
CA ARG A 668 -40.31 0.19 -17.85
C ARG A 668 -39.07 -0.71 -17.73
#